data_AF-A0A9Q0N8Q7-F1
#
_entry.id   AF-A0A9Q0N8Q7-F1
#
_cell.length_a   1.000
_cell.length_b   1.000
_cell.length_c   1.000
_cell.angle_alpha   90.00
_cell.angle_beta   90.00
_cell.angle_gamma   90.00
#
_symmetry.space_group_name_H-M   'P 1'
#
loop_
_entity.id
_entity.type
_entity.pdbx_description
1 polymer ?
#
loop_
_entity_poly.entity_id
_entity_poly.type
_entity_poly.pdbx_seq_one_letter_code
_entity_poly.pdbx_strand_id
1 'polypeptide(L)'
;MATKPFLIRLHYAIVNCVRILLAFIYGKGESVKPVTNVILKESATSLARKIRQKKVCVILNEEISLTSVEVLEAFISRIKEVNSLLNCVVDSRFDAARKEAAEVDALIASGKYTEEELEREKPFLGVPISTKDCLEVEGMLHTSGILARKNHRGLKDSGGMAQMRKAGAIPFALTNISEACMWWESNNFVHGRSRNAYDTSRIVGGSSGGEACLLSASGSPIGIGSDIGGSIRMPAFFNGIFGHKPSKFIVSNEGQWPMPHDDQKPFLGIGPMSRFAVDLKPALKIMAGDNASKLNLDEPIDVSTIKIFYQTDDLGGNLTSPVDDAIKEAMNKVVDHFDIKSKTKPQRKQLRRLKKSTVLWMGNMKSPANADKFDSQLLNLKGRINPYVELAKWCIGQSNHTFIAIMTALTEKTGVKYGSSKHQHLINEKDELIKEFDSMLGTNGVFLYPTHPTVAPYHNEPIFRAFNFSYTAIVNILGLPATACPLGLDKDGLPVGIQVVGNLYQDRLCLAVAEELESRKKYLMVFRDATTLQNLSSSLICTDISASVLEKCNTHPQEKSLAEILFDYCADCRKVKMPALPQSAFAVHKIRANMKKNTTVSVVKNGEKQPDNRIFPNKKLMDYTPVKYNSKFMNAIWGHYNRYSPHNIKSNDTDVQADCNQLQQYYIAVAGYDIVKKMSMNGVGWEFKSKAMNSFVQRLLFRSVTQSFLRINNSKNRLLHCCLADFANNKILQFGESMKPRVYLTRPDVARTGIELIEDECELTSWSQSSPVPRDELLRNIVGKDALFCTLSDKIDAEVLDHAGPNLKVVATMSVGYEHIDIAECKKRGIRIGYTPDCLTDATAELTIALLLATTRRLIEANKEVHTGGWSSWSPGWMCGQSIKDSTVGIVGFGRIGQEVAKRIIPFRPKRLIFSNRSERADEAKRIGAQQCTFDELLQDSDFVILTCAATPETKNLINETTLEKMKSNAVLINTSRGTLVDQNDLYEFLKSNRIRAAGLDVTSPEPLPLDSPLLTLTNCIILPHIGSADMDTRMEMSRITACNILAGLKGVKMIAEL
;
A
#
# COMPACT_ATOMS: atom_id res chain seq x y z
N MET A 1 -3.33 22.67 26.54
CA MET A 1 -3.51 23.91 25.74
C MET A 1 -3.27 25.22 26.50
N ALA A 2 -3.04 25.22 27.83
CA ALA A 2 -3.09 26.45 28.64
C ALA A 2 -1.89 27.42 28.55
N THR A 3 -0.77 27.08 27.88
CA THR A 3 0.49 27.87 27.93
C THR A 3 0.90 28.59 26.64
N LYS A 4 0.16 28.45 25.52
CA LYS A 4 0.51 29.16 24.27
C LYS A 4 -0.01 30.61 24.29
N PRO A 5 0.80 31.62 23.88
CA PRO A 5 0.40 33.02 23.71
C PRO A 5 -0.88 33.14 22.87
N PHE A 6 -1.73 34.13 23.20
CA PHE A 6 -3.01 34.38 22.52
C PHE A 6 -2.89 34.42 20.99
N LEU A 7 -1.86 35.10 20.46
CA LEU A 7 -1.61 35.22 19.02
C LEU A 7 -1.40 33.86 18.34
N ILE A 8 -0.76 32.90 19.01
CA ILE A 8 -0.53 31.56 18.45
C ILE A 8 -1.85 30.77 18.40
N ARG A 9 -2.70 30.90 19.43
CA ARG A 9 -4.02 30.26 19.43
C ARG A 9 -4.93 30.85 18.35
N LEU A 10 -4.90 32.16 18.17
CA LEU A 10 -5.64 32.86 17.12
C LEU A 10 -5.17 32.41 15.73
N HIS A 11 -3.85 32.29 15.52
CA HIS A 11 -3.31 31.77 14.26
C HIS A 11 -3.82 30.35 13.97
N TYR A 12 -3.79 29.43 14.94
CA TYR A 12 -4.36 28.08 14.75
C TYR A 12 -5.87 28.10 14.45
N ALA A 13 -6.63 28.98 15.11
CA ALA A 13 -8.05 29.13 14.83
C ALA A 13 -8.30 29.59 13.38
N ILE A 14 -7.54 30.59 12.91
CA ILE A 14 -7.61 31.08 11.53
C ILE A 14 -7.26 29.96 10.55
N VAL A 15 -6.16 29.25 10.79
CA VAL A 15 -5.70 28.15 9.95
C VAL A 15 -6.75 27.03 9.85
N ASN A 16 -7.40 26.69 10.95
CA ASN A 16 -8.48 25.69 10.95
C ASN A 16 -9.72 26.19 10.22
N CYS A 17 -10.10 27.47 10.37
CA CYS A 17 -11.19 28.06 9.61
C CYS A 17 -10.90 28.05 8.10
N VAL A 18 -9.66 28.37 7.71
CA VAL A 18 -9.23 28.28 6.30
C VAL A 18 -9.32 26.84 5.80
N ARG A 19 -8.86 25.84 6.56
CA ARG A 19 -8.97 24.43 6.15
C ARG A 19 -10.43 24.01 5.93
N ILE A 20 -11.35 24.42 6.81
CA ILE A 20 -12.79 24.14 6.64
C ILE A 20 -13.33 24.81 5.38
N LEU A 21 -12.96 26.07 5.13
CA LEU A 21 -13.36 26.80 3.94
C LEU A 21 -12.81 26.14 2.66
N LEU A 22 -11.53 25.75 2.64
CA LEU A 22 -10.91 25.08 1.50
C LEU A 22 -11.52 23.69 1.27
N ALA A 23 -11.84 22.95 2.33
CA ALA A 23 -12.57 21.69 2.22
C ALA A 23 -13.95 21.87 1.56
N PHE A 24 -14.66 22.96 1.90
CA PHE A 24 -15.92 23.30 1.26
C PHE A 24 -15.74 23.73 -0.21
N ILE A 25 -14.68 24.51 -0.52
CA ILE A 25 -14.42 25.01 -1.88
C ILE A 25 -14.00 23.89 -2.83
N TYR A 26 -13.04 23.06 -2.41
CA TYR A 26 -12.50 22.01 -3.27
C TYR A 26 -13.33 20.73 -3.25
N GLY A 27 -14.00 20.42 -2.14
CA GLY A 27 -14.61 19.12 -1.94
C GLY A 27 -13.59 17.98 -2.01
N LYS A 28 -14.09 16.77 -2.33
CA LYS A 28 -13.23 15.62 -2.64
C LYS A 28 -12.86 15.68 -4.13
N GLY A 29 -11.57 15.70 -4.43
CA GLY A 29 -11.09 15.64 -5.80
C GLY A 29 -11.19 14.23 -6.39
N GLU A 30 -10.93 14.16 -7.69
CA GLU A 30 -10.77 12.91 -8.42
C GLU A 30 -9.52 12.15 -7.94
N SER A 31 -9.53 10.83 -8.06
CA SER A 31 -8.37 9.98 -7.85
C SER A 31 -8.03 9.25 -9.14
N VAL A 32 -6.74 9.02 -9.40
CA VAL A 32 -6.31 8.26 -10.59
C VAL A 32 -6.87 6.83 -10.51
N LYS A 33 -7.13 6.16 -11.63
CA LYS A 33 -7.58 4.76 -11.62
C LYS A 33 -6.49 3.78 -11.14
N PRO A 34 -6.86 2.63 -10.54
CA PRO A 34 -5.93 1.57 -10.20
C PRO A 34 -5.12 1.08 -11.41
N VAL A 35 -3.93 0.53 -11.14
CA VAL A 35 -3.03 0.04 -12.17
C VAL A 35 -3.38 -1.40 -12.52
N THR A 36 -3.71 -1.66 -13.78
CA THR A 36 -4.05 -3.01 -14.26
C THR A 36 -2.87 -3.72 -14.93
N ASN A 37 -1.99 -2.98 -15.61
CA ASN A 37 -0.81 -3.53 -16.26
C ASN A 37 0.22 -4.02 -15.21
N VAL A 38 0.60 -5.30 -15.30
CA VAL A 38 1.51 -5.96 -14.35
C VAL A 38 2.95 -5.41 -14.41
N ILE A 39 3.43 -4.94 -15.57
CA ILE A 39 4.74 -4.29 -15.72
C ILE A 39 4.82 -3.08 -14.79
N LEU A 40 3.74 -2.29 -14.75
CA LEU A 40 3.66 -1.08 -13.93
C LEU A 40 3.60 -1.40 -12.43
N LYS A 41 3.44 -2.66 -12.02
CA LYS A 41 3.47 -3.09 -10.61
C LYS A 41 4.86 -3.53 -10.15
N GLU A 42 5.82 -3.70 -11.05
CA GLU A 42 7.17 -4.14 -10.73
C GLU A 42 8.03 -3.00 -10.16
N SER A 43 9.02 -3.39 -9.34
CA SER A 43 10.10 -2.50 -8.90
C SER A 43 11.11 -2.27 -10.04
N ALA A 44 11.85 -1.17 -9.98
CA ALA A 44 12.87 -0.87 -10.98
C ALA A 44 13.97 -1.94 -11.04
N THR A 45 14.39 -2.44 -9.87
CA THR A 45 15.33 -3.55 -9.73
C THR A 45 14.80 -4.86 -10.31
N SER A 46 13.51 -5.17 -10.11
CA SER A 46 12.86 -6.35 -10.68
C SER A 46 12.78 -6.25 -12.21
N LEU A 47 12.39 -5.08 -12.73
CA LEU A 47 12.34 -4.83 -14.17
C LEU A 47 13.72 -5.03 -14.82
N ALA A 48 14.77 -4.42 -14.28
CA ALA A 48 16.12 -4.57 -14.83
C ALA A 48 16.56 -6.04 -14.90
N ARG A 49 16.31 -6.81 -13.83
CA ARG A 49 16.59 -8.25 -13.79
C ARG A 49 15.78 -9.02 -14.83
N LYS A 50 14.47 -8.75 -14.94
CA LYS A 50 13.58 -9.44 -15.88
C LYS A 50 13.96 -9.16 -17.34
N ILE A 51 14.33 -7.92 -17.66
CA ILE A 51 14.84 -7.51 -18.97
C ILE A 51 16.12 -8.30 -19.30
N ARG A 52 17.12 -8.31 -18.39
CA ARG A 52 18.37 -9.07 -18.58
C ARG A 52 18.12 -10.57 -18.81
N GLN A 53 17.22 -11.15 -18.03
CA GLN A 53 16.93 -12.59 -18.05
C GLN A 53 15.98 -13.01 -19.17
N LYS A 54 15.48 -12.08 -20.00
CA LYS A 54 14.42 -12.32 -20.98
C LYS A 54 13.19 -13.02 -20.35
N LYS A 55 12.96 -12.80 -19.05
CA LYS A 55 12.01 -13.60 -18.27
C LYS A 55 10.57 -13.28 -18.65
N VAL A 56 9.79 -14.35 -18.73
CA VAL A 56 8.38 -14.37 -19.10
C VAL A 56 7.55 -13.60 -18.07
N CYS A 57 6.87 -12.54 -18.50
CA CYS A 57 5.73 -12.01 -17.76
C CYS A 57 4.46 -12.41 -18.49
N VAL A 58 3.49 -12.99 -17.77
CA VAL A 58 2.18 -13.30 -18.33
C VAL A 58 1.38 -11.99 -18.38
N ILE A 59 1.29 -11.41 -19.57
CA ILE A 59 0.40 -10.27 -19.86
C ILE A 59 -0.68 -10.81 -20.77
N LEU A 60 -1.94 -10.75 -20.35
CA LEU A 60 -3.10 -11.18 -21.16
C LEU A 60 -3.01 -12.62 -21.71
N ASN A 61 -2.39 -13.54 -20.95
CA ASN A 61 -2.26 -14.98 -21.28
C ASN A 61 -1.35 -15.32 -22.47
N GLU A 62 -0.40 -14.43 -22.77
CA GLU A 62 0.75 -14.70 -23.64
C GLU A 62 2.04 -14.69 -22.83
N GLU A 63 2.94 -15.64 -23.13
CA GLU A 63 4.31 -15.63 -22.61
C GLU A 63 5.10 -14.57 -23.37
N ILE A 64 5.25 -13.39 -22.79
CA ILE A 64 6.05 -12.33 -23.38
C ILE A 64 7.39 -12.27 -22.67
N SER A 65 8.47 -12.45 -23.43
CA SER A 65 9.83 -12.14 -22.98
C SER A 65 9.89 -10.64 -22.72
N LEU A 66 9.98 -10.21 -21.46
CA LEU A 66 9.88 -8.79 -21.12
C LEU A 66 11.06 -8.01 -21.70
N THR A 67 10.82 -7.24 -22.75
CA THR A 67 11.81 -6.37 -23.41
C THR A 67 11.87 -4.97 -22.79
N SER A 68 12.98 -4.28 -22.99
CA SER A 68 13.17 -2.88 -22.61
C SER A 68 12.12 -1.97 -23.29
N VAL A 69 11.84 -2.21 -24.58
CA VAL A 69 10.83 -1.46 -25.34
C VAL A 69 9.43 -1.63 -24.74
N GLU A 70 9.02 -2.86 -24.39
CA GLU A 70 7.70 -3.10 -23.80
C GLU A 70 7.55 -2.45 -22.43
N VAL A 71 8.60 -2.50 -21.62
CA VAL A 71 8.64 -1.81 -20.33
C VAL A 71 8.47 -0.31 -20.53
N LEU A 72 9.24 0.29 -21.45
CA LEU A 72 9.13 1.70 -21.76
C LEU A 72 7.74 2.09 -22.27
N GLU A 73 7.15 1.33 -23.20
CA GLU A 73 5.82 1.64 -23.74
C GLU A 73 4.72 1.54 -22.68
N ALA A 74 4.82 0.60 -21.74
CA ALA A 74 3.89 0.51 -20.61
C ALA A 74 3.88 1.81 -19.79
N PHE A 75 5.07 2.34 -19.46
CA PHE A 75 5.19 3.59 -18.70
C PHE A 75 4.78 4.83 -19.53
N ILE A 76 5.12 4.89 -20.83
CA ILE A 76 4.64 5.96 -21.72
C ILE A 76 3.12 5.97 -21.81
N SER A 77 2.50 4.80 -21.98
CA SER A 77 1.03 4.67 -22.01
C SER A 77 0.42 5.16 -20.70
N ARG A 78 1.01 4.78 -19.56
CA ARG A 78 0.54 5.25 -18.26
C ARG A 78 0.68 6.76 -18.09
N ILE A 79 1.78 7.37 -18.54
CA ILE A 79 1.94 8.83 -18.52
C ILE A 79 0.81 9.49 -19.32
N LYS A 80 0.55 9.01 -20.55
CA LYS A 80 -0.52 9.56 -21.40
C LYS A 80 -1.89 9.49 -20.74
N GLU A 81 -2.16 8.41 -20.01
CA GLU A 81 -3.42 8.23 -19.27
C GLU A 81 -3.58 9.22 -18.11
N VAL A 82 -2.54 9.42 -17.30
CA VAL A 82 -2.67 10.12 -16.02
C VAL A 82 -2.27 11.59 -16.05
N ASN A 83 -1.43 12.00 -17.00
CA ASN A 83 -0.81 13.33 -16.94
C ASN A 83 -1.79 14.47 -17.20
N SER A 84 -2.86 14.26 -17.98
CA SER A 84 -3.90 15.26 -18.20
C SER A 84 -4.64 15.65 -16.92
N LEU A 85 -4.79 14.69 -16.00
CA LEU A 85 -5.42 14.88 -14.70
C LEU A 85 -4.45 15.52 -13.69
N LEU A 86 -3.22 15.01 -13.66
CA LEU A 86 -2.26 15.28 -12.59
C LEU A 86 -1.25 16.39 -12.90
N ASN A 87 -0.92 16.62 -14.18
CA ASN A 87 0.09 17.57 -14.64
C ASN A 87 1.44 17.39 -13.92
N CYS A 88 1.98 16.18 -13.97
CA CYS A 88 3.21 15.77 -13.28
C CYS A 88 4.43 15.72 -14.22
N VAL A 89 4.23 15.45 -15.53
CA VAL A 89 5.26 15.45 -16.59
C VAL A 89 5.17 16.75 -17.40
N VAL A 90 6.32 17.40 -17.62
CA VAL A 90 6.43 18.71 -18.28
C VAL A 90 7.27 18.71 -19.56
N ASP A 91 8.13 17.70 -19.74
CA ASP A 91 8.83 17.44 -21.00
C ASP A 91 9.09 15.93 -21.13
N SER A 92 9.28 15.45 -22.35
CA SER A 92 9.52 14.03 -22.62
C SER A 92 10.45 13.83 -23.80
N ARG A 93 11.23 12.75 -23.78
CA ARG A 93 12.11 12.33 -24.87
C ARG A 93 11.76 10.93 -25.39
N PHE A 94 10.46 10.63 -25.46
CA PHE A 94 9.94 9.29 -25.73
C PHE A 94 10.54 8.63 -26.99
N ASP A 95 10.72 9.38 -28.08
CA ASP A 95 11.26 8.81 -29.32
C ASP A 95 12.75 8.44 -29.20
N ALA A 96 13.54 9.25 -28.47
CA ALA A 96 14.92 8.91 -28.19
C ALA A 96 15.01 7.73 -27.21
N ALA A 97 14.16 7.72 -26.18
CA ALA A 97 14.07 6.62 -25.23
C ALA A 97 13.69 5.29 -25.90
N ARG A 98 12.80 5.30 -26.90
CA ARG A 98 12.47 4.10 -27.70
C ARG A 98 13.67 3.53 -28.44
N LYS A 99 14.50 4.39 -29.02
CA LYS A 99 15.72 3.98 -29.72
C LYS A 99 16.72 3.36 -28.74
N GLU A 100 16.96 4.01 -27.61
CA GLU A 100 17.81 3.49 -26.53
C GLU A 100 17.28 2.15 -26.00
N ALA A 101 15.97 2.00 -25.85
CA ALA A 101 15.35 0.74 -25.42
C ALA A 101 15.56 -0.39 -26.45
N ALA A 102 15.37 -0.10 -27.74
CA ALA A 102 15.63 -1.06 -28.81
C ALA A 102 17.11 -1.46 -28.91
N GLU A 103 18.03 -0.53 -28.66
CA GLU A 103 19.47 -0.80 -28.58
C GLU A 103 19.81 -1.73 -27.40
N VAL A 104 19.15 -1.56 -26.25
CA VAL A 104 19.27 -2.48 -25.10
C VAL A 104 18.78 -3.87 -25.48
N ASP A 105 17.62 -3.98 -26.14
CA ASP A 105 17.08 -5.27 -26.56
C ASP A 105 18.01 -5.97 -27.57
N ALA A 106 18.59 -5.21 -28.51
CA ALA A 106 19.60 -5.71 -29.45
C ALA A 106 20.89 -6.17 -28.75
N LEU A 107 21.36 -5.43 -27.74
CA LEU A 107 22.54 -5.79 -26.94
C LEU A 107 22.33 -7.12 -26.20
N ILE A 108 21.16 -7.31 -25.59
CA ILE A 108 20.82 -8.56 -24.90
C ILE A 108 20.64 -9.70 -25.92
N ALA A 109 20.05 -9.42 -27.08
CA ALA A 109 19.89 -10.39 -28.16
C ALA A 109 21.22 -10.84 -28.77
N SER A 110 22.24 -9.97 -28.79
CA SER A 110 23.54 -10.30 -29.38
C SER A 110 24.34 -11.33 -28.58
N GLY A 111 23.97 -11.59 -27.32
CA GLY A 111 24.68 -12.52 -26.43
C GLY A 111 26.14 -12.14 -26.15
N LYS A 112 26.51 -10.87 -26.35
CA LYS A 112 27.90 -10.40 -26.24
C LYS A 112 28.40 -10.37 -24.78
N TYR A 113 27.47 -10.26 -23.83
CA TYR A 113 27.74 -10.16 -22.40
C TYR A 113 26.93 -11.24 -21.67
N THR A 114 27.49 -11.79 -20.59
CA THR A 114 26.71 -12.66 -19.70
C THR A 114 25.72 -11.85 -18.87
N GLU A 115 24.75 -12.53 -18.26
CA GLU A 115 23.80 -11.90 -17.35
C GLU A 115 24.51 -11.22 -16.17
N GLU A 116 25.51 -11.88 -15.59
CA GLU A 116 26.28 -11.38 -14.45
C GLU A 116 27.13 -10.17 -14.82
N GLU A 117 27.69 -10.14 -16.04
CA GLU A 117 28.41 -8.98 -16.56
C GLU A 117 27.47 -7.79 -16.73
N LEU A 118 26.29 -8.01 -17.32
CA LEU A 118 25.27 -6.96 -17.47
C LEU A 118 24.74 -6.48 -16.11
N GLU A 119 24.55 -7.37 -15.15
CA GLU A 119 24.13 -6.98 -13.80
C GLU A 119 25.17 -6.13 -13.08
N ARG A 120 26.46 -6.48 -13.22
CA ARG A 120 27.57 -5.74 -12.61
C ARG A 120 27.79 -4.38 -13.27
N GLU A 121 27.76 -4.31 -14.60
CA GLU A 121 28.12 -3.10 -15.35
C GLU A 121 26.92 -2.19 -15.66
N LYS A 122 25.73 -2.78 -15.82
CA LYS A 122 24.49 -2.09 -16.17
C LYS A 122 23.32 -2.57 -15.27
N PRO A 123 23.39 -2.34 -13.95
CA PRO A 123 22.41 -2.87 -13.00
C PRO A 123 20.96 -2.41 -13.24
N PHE A 124 20.74 -1.29 -13.93
CA PHE A 124 19.43 -0.76 -14.32
C PHE A 124 19.18 -0.81 -15.85
N LEU A 125 19.85 -1.72 -16.56
CA LEU A 125 19.72 -1.89 -18.00
C LEU A 125 18.25 -1.92 -18.47
N GLY A 126 17.89 -0.98 -19.34
CA GLY A 126 16.58 -0.92 -20.00
C GLY A 126 15.46 -0.32 -19.14
N VAL A 127 15.74 0.11 -17.91
CA VAL A 127 14.70 0.66 -17.02
C VAL A 127 14.48 2.14 -17.30
N PRO A 128 13.25 2.59 -17.58
CA PRO A 128 12.96 4.02 -17.76
C PRO A 128 13.12 4.78 -16.43
N ILE A 129 13.70 5.98 -16.49
CA ILE A 129 13.92 6.84 -15.31
C ILE A 129 13.47 8.27 -15.57
N SER A 130 12.77 8.85 -14.58
CA SER A 130 12.33 10.26 -14.60
C SER A 130 13.17 11.13 -13.66
N THR A 131 13.14 12.44 -13.88
CA THR A 131 13.71 13.41 -12.94
C THR A 131 12.97 14.74 -13.02
N LYS A 132 13.16 15.60 -12.03
CA LYS A 132 12.56 16.92 -11.99
C LYS A 132 13.22 17.92 -12.96
N ASP A 133 12.44 18.86 -13.49
CA ASP A 133 12.84 19.93 -14.44
C ASP A 133 14.00 20.85 -13.98
N CYS A 134 14.46 20.73 -12.73
CA CYS A 134 15.61 21.49 -12.25
C CYS A 134 16.96 20.75 -12.35
N LEU A 135 16.93 19.47 -12.71
CA LEU A 135 18.10 18.65 -12.93
C LEU A 135 18.28 18.50 -14.43
N GLU A 136 19.44 18.89 -14.96
CA GLU A 136 19.70 18.79 -16.39
C GLU A 136 19.59 17.34 -16.87
N VAL A 137 18.93 17.19 -18.01
CA VAL A 137 18.92 16.00 -18.86
C VAL A 137 19.18 16.49 -20.27
N GLU A 138 20.11 15.85 -20.97
CA GLU A 138 20.55 16.30 -22.28
C GLU A 138 19.38 16.49 -23.26
N GLY A 139 19.28 17.69 -23.84
CA GLY A 139 18.28 18.05 -24.83
C GLY A 139 16.86 18.30 -24.29
N MET A 140 16.58 18.01 -23.02
CA MET A 140 15.27 18.27 -22.39
C MET A 140 15.21 19.65 -21.74
N LEU A 141 14.02 20.11 -21.38
CA LEU A 141 13.82 21.37 -20.66
C LEU A 141 14.63 21.44 -19.35
N HIS A 142 15.05 22.65 -18.96
CA HIS A 142 15.73 22.90 -17.69
C HIS A 142 15.30 24.26 -17.13
N THR A 143 14.00 24.39 -16.90
CA THR A 143 13.39 25.70 -16.63
C THR A 143 13.43 26.09 -15.15
N SER A 144 13.52 25.08 -14.27
CA SER A 144 13.30 25.22 -12.83
C SER A 144 11.97 25.93 -12.48
N GLY A 145 10.94 25.79 -13.31
CA GLY A 145 9.67 26.49 -13.17
C GLY A 145 9.77 28.01 -13.23
N ILE A 146 10.86 28.57 -13.77
CA ILE A 146 11.10 30.03 -13.87
C ILE A 146 10.73 30.50 -15.27
N LEU A 147 9.86 31.50 -15.39
CA LEU A 147 9.39 31.99 -16.69
C LEU A 147 10.52 32.51 -17.59
N ALA A 148 11.53 33.19 -17.02
CA ALA A 148 12.72 33.64 -17.74
C ALA A 148 13.56 32.49 -18.33
N ARG A 149 13.33 31.25 -17.87
CA ARG A 149 14.00 30.03 -18.31
C ARG A 149 13.08 29.06 -19.07
N LYS A 150 11.86 29.47 -19.45
CA LYS A 150 10.86 28.58 -20.07
C LYS A 150 11.33 27.80 -21.31
N ASN A 151 12.34 28.34 -22.02
CA ASN A 151 12.92 27.73 -23.22
C ASN A 151 14.35 27.20 -23.01
N HIS A 152 14.88 27.22 -21.78
CA HIS A 152 16.21 26.65 -21.50
C HIS A 152 16.14 25.14 -21.59
N ARG A 153 17.17 24.54 -22.20
CA ARG A 153 17.35 23.09 -22.31
C ARG A 153 18.69 22.70 -21.70
N GLY A 154 18.75 21.52 -21.09
CA GLY A 154 19.97 20.94 -20.55
C GLY A 154 20.96 20.62 -21.66
N LEU A 155 22.22 20.93 -21.44
CA LEU A 155 23.30 20.65 -22.41
C LEU A 155 23.90 19.26 -22.22
N LYS A 156 23.73 18.69 -21.03
CA LYS A 156 24.23 17.37 -20.64
C LYS A 156 23.39 16.83 -19.50
N ASP A 157 23.59 15.56 -19.14
CA ASP A 157 22.96 15.02 -17.94
C ASP A 157 23.61 15.58 -16.65
N SER A 158 22.76 15.84 -15.66
CA SER A 158 23.18 16.12 -14.28
C SER A 158 23.98 14.95 -13.68
N GLY A 159 24.82 15.22 -12.68
CA GLY A 159 25.78 14.24 -12.17
C GLY A 159 25.14 12.89 -11.79
N GLY A 160 24.04 12.91 -11.02
CA GLY A 160 23.32 11.69 -10.66
C GLY A 160 22.63 11.01 -11.84
N MET A 161 22.06 11.76 -12.79
CA MET A 161 21.42 11.20 -13.98
C MET A 161 22.45 10.55 -14.91
N ALA A 162 23.62 11.17 -15.10
CA ALA A 162 24.70 10.62 -15.90
C ALA A 162 25.16 9.26 -15.38
N GLN A 163 25.27 9.09 -14.05
CA GLN A 163 25.59 7.79 -13.45
C GLN A 163 24.48 6.76 -13.69
N MET A 164 23.21 7.14 -13.53
CA MET A 164 22.08 6.25 -13.80
C MET A 164 22.02 5.81 -15.26
N ARG A 165 22.25 6.73 -16.22
CA ARG A 165 22.32 6.40 -17.64
C ARG A 165 23.49 5.47 -17.95
N LYS A 166 24.67 5.72 -17.36
CA LYS A 166 25.84 4.82 -17.49
C LYS A 166 25.53 3.41 -16.99
N ALA A 167 24.77 3.30 -15.90
CA ALA A 167 24.27 2.04 -15.34
C ALA A 167 23.13 1.38 -16.14
N GLY A 168 22.77 1.93 -17.30
CA GLY A 168 21.82 1.34 -18.26
C GLY A 168 20.38 1.84 -18.15
N ALA A 169 20.07 2.77 -17.24
CA ALA A 169 18.75 3.38 -17.16
C ALA A 169 18.50 4.32 -18.36
N ILE A 170 17.23 4.50 -18.75
CA ILE A 170 16.82 5.27 -19.94
C ILE A 170 16.05 6.52 -19.50
N PRO A 171 16.65 7.72 -19.50
CA PRO A 171 15.94 8.95 -19.19
C PRO A 171 14.85 9.22 -20.23
N PHE A 172 13.61 9.44 -19.79
CA PHE A 172 12.48 9.54 -20.72
C PHE A 172 11.49 10.68 -20.44
N ALA A 173 11.41 11.18 -19.21
CA ALA A 173 10.45 12.22 -18.79
C ALA A 173 11.03 13.18 -17.75
N LEU A 174 10.64 14.46 -17.86
CA LEU A 174 10.89 15.48 -16.84
C LEU A 174 9.62 15.83 -16.07
N THR A 175 9.75 16.07 -14.78
CA THR A 175 8.61 16.31 -13.89
C THR A 175 8.53 17.73 -13.34
N ASN A 176 7.30 18.14 -13.03
CA ASN A 176 6.97 19.50 -12.60
C ASN A 176 7.48 19.79 -11.18
N ILE A 177 7.70 21.07 -10.90
CA ILE A 177 8.30 21.56 -9.65
C ILE A 177 7.66 22.87 -9.17
N SER A 178 8.01 23.31 -7.97
CA SER A 178 7.77 24.69 -7.54
C SER A 178 8.76 25.65 -8.20
N GLU A 179 8.33 26.90 -8.43
CA GLU A 179 9.18 27.95 -9.01
C GLU A 179 10.50 28.09 -8.24
N ALA A 180 11.62 27.97 -8.97
CA ALA A 180 12.98 28.00 -8.44
C ALA A 180 13.26 26.97 -7.32
N CYS A 181 12.48 25.88 -7.26
CA CYS A 181 12.56 24.85 -6.23
C CYS A 181 12.28 25.31 -4.79
N MET A 182 11.78 26.54 -4.60
CA MET A 182 11.66 27.18 -3.28
C MET A 182 10.21 27.26 -2.78
N TRP A 183 9.51 26.13 -2.82
CA TRP A 183 8.23 25.92 -2.15
C TRP A 183 7.87 24.45 -2.08
N TRP A 184 6.97 24.10 -1.15
CA TRP A 184 6.50 22.73 -0.91
C TRP A 184 5.13 22.43 -1.55
N GLU A 185 4.65 23.27 -2.47
CA GLU A 185 3.60 22.94 -3.44
C GLU A 185 4.14 23.15 -4.87
N SER A 186 4.07 22.11 -5.70
CA SER A 186 4.59 22.16 -7.08
C SER A 186 3.61 22.89 -8.00
N ASN A 187 3.79 24.21 -8.07
CA ASN A 187 3.04 25.14 -8.89
C ASN A 187 3.96 26.27 -9.37
N ASN A 188 3.90 26.58 -10.67
CA ASN A 188 4.68 27.65 -11.28
C ASN A 188 3.98 28.21 -12.54
N PHE A 189 4.50 29.30 -13.11
CA PHE A 189 3.92 29.96 -14.29
C PHE A 189 4.36 29.38 -15.65
N VAL A 190 5.28 28.41 -15.66
CA VAL A 190 5.72 27.74 -16.89
C VAL A 190 4.80 26.55 -17.19
N HIS A 191 4.66 25.67 -16.20
CA HIS A 191 4.03 24.36 -16.32
C HIS A 191 2.70 24.26 -15.57
N GLY A 192 2.34 25.26 -14.77
CA GLY A 192 1.15 25.23 -13.93
C GLY A 192 1.32 24.36 -12.68
N ARG A 193 0.20 23.82 -12.19
CA ARG A 193 0.08 23.11 -10.91
C ARG A 193 -0.02 21.60 -11.11
N SER A 194 0.72 20.83 -10.31
CA SER A 194 0.53 19.39 -10.19
C SER A 194 -0.51 19.04 -9.12
N ARG A 195 -1.25 17.95 -9.32
CA ARG A 195 -2.33 17.48 -8.43
C ARG A 195 -2.03 16.08 -7.90
N ASN A 196 -2.45 15.81 -6.66
CA ASN A 196 -2.14 14.54 -5.98
C ASN A 196 -2.92 13.37 -6.60
N ALA A 197 -2.25 12.23 -6.79
CA ALA A 197 -2.87 11.04 -7.38
C ALA A 197 -3.98 10.43 -6.50
N TYR A 198 -3.92 10.61 -5.18
CA TYR A 198 -4.93 10.13 -4.24
C TYR A 198 -6.19 11.02 -4.22
N ASP A 199 -6.00 12.33 -4.40
CA ASP A 199 -7.08 13.32 -4.40
C ASP A 199 -6.59 14.60 -5.11
N THR A 200 -7.15 14.91 -6.27
CA THR A 200 -6.72 16.05 -7.10
C THR A 200 -7.01 17.42 -6.49
N SER A 201 -7.72 17.50 -5.36
CA SER A 201 -7.84 18.72 -4.57
C SER A 201 -6.61 19.02 -3.69
N ARG A 202 -5.71 18.04 -3.53
CA ARG A 202 -4.57 18.09 -2.61
C ARG A 202 -3.26 18.36 -3.33
N ILE A 203 -2.33 18.92 -2.59
CA ILE A 203 -0.97 19.16 -3.09
C ILE A 203 -0.20 17.84 -3.26
N VAL A 204 0.75 17.84 -4.19
CA VAL A 204 1.74 16.76 -4.38
C VAL A 204 3.01 16.95 -3.54
N GLY A 205 3.07 17.99 -2.72
CA GLY A 205 4.31 18.45 -2.11
C GLY A 205 5.21 19.25 -3.06
N GLY A 206 6.41 19.56 -2.59
CA GLY A 206 7.42 20.23 -3.40
C GLY A 206 8.79 20.31 -2.70
N SER A 207 9.85 20.64 -3.44
CA SER A 207 9.81 21.01 -4.86
C SER A 207 9.75 19.83 -5.84
N SER A 208 10.03 18.59 -5.43
CA SER A 208 9.97 17.40 -6.30
C SER A 208 8.57 16.76 -6.33
N GLY A 209 7.52 17.59 -6.35
CA GLY A 209 6.14 17.11 -6.26
C GLY A 209 5.65 16.41 -7.51
N GLY A 210 6.00 16.91 -8.70
CA GLY A 210 5.70 16.22 -9.96
C GLY A 210 6.34 14.82 -10.00
N GLU A 211 7.58 14.70 -9.51
CA GLU A 211 8.29 13.42 -9.44
C GLU A 211 7.56 12.42 -8.54
N ALA A 212 7.24 12.81 -7.31
CA ALA A 212 6.55 11.92 -6.38
C ALA A 212 5.15 11.54 -6.86
N CYS A 213 4.43 12.49 -7.45
CA CYS A 213 3.14 12.26 -8.09
C CYS A 213 3.25 11.23 -9.21
N LEU A 214 4.19 11.40 -10.13
CA LEU A 214 4.38 10.50 -11.28
C LEU A 214 4.68 9.07 -10.82
N LEU A 215 5.58 8.92 -9.85
CA LEU A 215 5.93 7.63 -9.25
C LEU A 215 4.72 7.00 -8.56
N SER A 216 3.94 7.76 -7.79
CA SER A 216 2.72 7.24 -7.14
C SER A 216 1.63 6.81 -8.13
N ALA A 217 1.55 7.49 -9.28
CA ALA A 217 0.66 7.13 -10.37
C ALA A 217 1.19 5.96 -11.22
N SER A 218 2.36 5.40 -10.88
CA SER A 218 3.07 4.36 -11.63
C SER A 218 3.41 4.76 -13.07
N GLY A 219 3.62 6.06 -13.31
CA GLY A 219 4.06 6.58 -14.61
C GLY A 219 5.59 6.55 -14.78
N SER A 220 6.33 6.15 -13.74
CA SER A 220 7.76 5.85 -13.79
C SER A 220 8.07 4.80 -12.69
N PRO A 221 9.03 3.87 -12.89
CA PRO A 221 9.41 2.91 -11.87
C PRO A 221 10.35 3.53 -10.82
N ILE A 222 11.20 4.48 -11.21
CA ILE A 222 12.16 5.16 -10.35
C ILE A 222 12.42 6.59 -10.83
N GLY A 223 12.75 7.47 -9.89
CA GLY A 223 12.94 8.89 -10.12
C GLY A 223 14.09 9.50 -9.34
N ILE A 224 14.53 10.69 -9.77
CA ILE A 224 15.52 11.50 -9.07
C ILE A 224 14.90 12.83 -8.62
N GLY A 225 15.09 13.17 -7.34
CA GLY A 225 14.70 14.45 -6.76
C GLY A 225 15.87 15.23 -6.20
N SER A 226 15.58 16.45 -5.72
CA SER A 226 16.54 17.31 -5.01
C SER A 226 15.94 17.83 -3.71
N ASP A 227 16.71 17.87 -2.63
CA ASP A 227 16.22 18.17 -1.28
C ASP A 227 17.16 19.13 -0.53
N ILE A 228 16.72 20.38 -0.32
CA ILE A 228 17.42 21.40 0.49
C ILE A 228 16.67 21.75 1.80
N GLY A 229 15.42 21.29 1.91
CA GLY A 229 14.54 21.59 3.04
C GLY A 229 13.40 20.58 3.20
N GLY A 230 13.58 19.36 2.68
CA GLY A 230 12.54 18.31 2.60
C GLY A 230 12.00 18.04 1.21
N SER A 231 12.59 18.59 0.16
CA SER A 231 12.02 18.55 -1.19
C SER A 231 12.06 17.19 -1.89
N ILE A 232 12.62 16.13 -1.29
CA ILE A 232 12.40 14.73 -1.67
C ILE A 232 11.40 14.10 -0.70
N ARG A 233 11.63 14.27 0.60
CA ARG A 233 10.90 13.57 1.67
C ARG A 233 9.45 14.01 1.81
N MET A 234 9.16 15.31 1.73
CA MET A 234 7.78 15.83 1.81
C MET A 234 6.93 15.38 0.61
N PRO A 235 7.38 15.53 -0.65
CA PRO A 235 6.68 14.90 -1.78
C PRO A 235 6.48 13.40 -1.61
N ALA A 236 7.52 12.66 -1.20
CA ALA A 236 7.41 11.21 -1.00
C ALA A 236 6.33 10.85 0.04
N PHE A 237 6.31 11.57 1.17
CA PHE A 237 5.29 11.44 2.21
C PHE A 237 3.88 11.72 1.67
N PHE A 238 3.65 12.82 0.95
CA PHE A 238 2.30 13.17 0.48
C PHE A 238 1.77 12.26 -0.63
N ASN A 239 2.64 11.55 -1.33
CA ASN A 239 2.26 10.66 -2.43
C ASN A 239 2.44 9.17 -2.07
N GLY A 240 2.74 8.84 -0.82
CA GLY A 240 2.79 7.45 -0.34
C GLY A 240 3.89 6.60 -0.99
N ILE A 241 5.04 7.20 -1.28
CA ILE A 241 6.21 6.53 -1.86
C ILE A 241 7.44 6.71 -0.96
N PHE A 242 8.52 6.01 -1.25
CA PHE A 242 9.79 6.26 -0.59
C PHE A 242 10.58 7.35 -1.31
N GLY A 243 11.33 8.12 -0.52
CA GLY A 243 12.26 9.11 -1.03
C GLY A 243 13.43 9.25 -0.07
N HIS A 244 14.64 9.11 -0.59
CA HIS A 244 15.85 9.18 0.20
C HIS A 244 16.63 10.47 -0.07
N LYS A 245 16.90 11.23 0.99
CA LYS A 245 17.86 12.33 0.97
C LYS A 245 19.20 11.80 1.49
N PRO A 246 20.25 11.71 0.66
CA PRO A 246 21.54 11.19 1.08
C PRO A 246 22.25 12.08 2.09
N SER A 247 23.29 11.54 2.73
CA SER A 247 24.27 12.34 3.47
C SER A 247 24.84 13.46 2.59
N LYS A 248 25.23 14.58 3.22
CA LYS A 248 25.84 15.70 2.50
C LYS A 248 27.03 15.24 1.64
N PHE A 249 27.18 15.82 0.46
CA PHE A 249 28.29 15.57 -0.48
C PHE A 249 28.40 14.15 -1.06
N ILE A 250 27.38 13.30 -0.91
CA ILE A 250 27.40 11.95 -1.49
C ILE A 250 27.10 11.99 -2.99
N VAL A 251 25.97 12.57 -3.37
CA VAL A 251 25.57 12.71 -4.78
C VAL A 251 25.94 14.11 -5.26
N SER A 252 26.49 14.22 -6.47
CA SER A 252 26.87 15.49 -7.08
C SER A 252 25.65 16.41 -7.30
N ASN A 253 25.82 17.70 -6.99
CA ASN A 253 24.84 18.75 -7.28
C ASN A 253 24.99 19.34 -8.70
N GLU A 254 25.93 18.82 -9.51
CA GLU A 254 26.14 19.28 -10.88
C GLU A 254 24.89 19.10 -11.75
N GLY A 255 24.54 20.13 -12.53
CA GLY A 255 23.32 20.16 -13.34
C GLY A 255 22.04 20.54 -12.57
N GLN A 256 22.12 20.85 -11.27
CA GLN A 256 21.01 21.44 -10.53
C GLN A 256 20.87 22.94 -10.82
N TRP A 257 19.63 23.42 -10.95
CA TRP A 257 19.33 24.86 -10.94
C TRP A 257 18.14 25.25 -10.04
N PRO A 258 18.22 26.31 -9.22
CA PRO A 258 19.40 27.12 -8.93
C PRO A 258 20.47 26.32 -8.17
N MET A 259 21.74 26.66 -8.41
CA MET A 259 22.86 26.11 -7.66
C MET A 259 22.95 26.77 -6.27
N PRO A 260 23.14 26.01 -5.18
CA PRO A 260 23.35 26.58 -3.86
C PRO A 260 24.73 27.24 -3.74
N HIS A 261 24.82 28.26 -2.87
CA HIS A 261 26.09 28.90 -2.48
C HIS A 261 26.95 27.99 -1.62
N ASP A 262 28.23 28.32 -1.43
CA ASP A 262 29.20 27.48 -0.72
C ASP A 262 28.70 26.99 0.65
N ASP A 263 28.18 27.89 1.50
CA ASP A 263 27.63 27.52 2.82
C ASP A 263 26.37 26.64 2.74
N GLN A 264 25.65 26.68 1.62
CA GLN A 264 24.39 25.95 1.39
C GLN A 264 24.61 24.62 0.64
N LYS A 265 25.74 24.44 -0.06
CA LYS A 265 26.10 23.20 -0.77
C LYS A 265 25.92 21.94 0.08
N PRO A 266 26.29 21.90 1.38
CA PRO A 266 26.09 20.71 2.21
C PRO A 266 24.61 20.37 2.47
N PHE A 267 23.69 21.33 2.30
CA PHE A 267 22.28 21.16 2.66
C PHE A 267 21.44 20.59 1.52
N LEU A 268 21.85 20.87 0.28
CA LEU A 268 21.24 20.31 -0.91
C LEU A 268 21.77 18.89 -1.14
N GLY A 269 20.86 17.90 -1.12
CA GLY A 269 21.13 16.53 -1.54
C GLY A 269 20.27 16.14 -2.74
N ILE A 270 20.89 15.52 -3.75
CA ILE A 270 20.19 14.85 -4.85
C ILE A 270 20.01 13.37 -4.46
N GLY A 271 18.85 12.78 -4.68
CA GLY A 271 18.58 11.43 -4.19
C GLY A 271 17.45 10.68 -4.90
N PRO A 272 17.40 9.36 -4.75
CA PRO A 272 16.43 8.50 -5.43
C PRO A 272 15.04 8.54 -4.76
N MET A 273 14.03 8.29 -5.58
CA MET A 273 12.62 8.19 -5.20
C MET A 273 12.01 6.97 -5.91
N SER A 274 11.26 6.14 -5.19
CA SER A 274 10.58 4.96 -5.76
C SER A 274 9.36 4.57 -4.93
N ARG A 275 8.42 3.83 -5.53
CA ARG A 275 7.34 3.16 -4.80
C ARG A 275 7.86 2.05 -3.89
N PHE A 276 9.04 1.50 -4.20
CA PHE A 276 9.65 0.37 -3.50
C PHE A 276 10.95 0.76 -2.81
N ALA A 277 11.13 0.32 -1.57
CA ALA A 277 12.34 0.61 -0.77
C ALA A 277 13.57 -0.08 -1.37
N VAL A 278 13.40 -1.30 -1.89
CA VAL A 278 14.47 -2.10 -2.51
C VAL A 278 15.18 -1.40 -3.67
N ASP A 279 14.53 -0.44 -4.33
CA ASP A 279 15.11 0.32 -5.44
C ASP A 279 16.06 1.43 -4.97
N LEU A 280 15.92 1.92 -3.74
CA LEU A 280 16.63 3.11 -3.26
C LEU A 280 18.13 2.85 -3.04
N LYS A 281 18.49 1.71 -2.44
CA LYS A 281 19.89 1.36 -2.17
C LYS A 281 20.75 1.22 -3.43
N PRO A 282 20.37 0.41 -4.44
CA PRO A 282 21.16 0.31 -5.66
C PRO A 282 21.21 1.62 -6.44
N ALA A 283 20.10 2.39 -6.49
CA ALA A 283 20.10 3.70 -7.14
C ALA A 283 21.03 4.70 -6.43
N LEU A 284 21.01 4.76 -5.10
CA LEU A 284 21.94 5.61 -4.35
C LEU A 284 23.39 5.24 -4.60
N LYS A 285 23.71 3.94 -4.60
CA LYS A 285 25.06 3.44 -4.86
C LYS A 285 25.60 3.94 -6.21
N ILE A 286 24.77 3.88 -7.25
CA ILE A 286 25.12 4.35 -8.60
C ILE A 286 25.26 5.87 -8.62
N MET A 287 24.27 6.60 -8.11
CA MET A 287 24.25 8.07 -8.11
C MET A 287 25.41 8.66 -7.31
N ALA A 288 25.89 7.98 -6.27
CA ALA A 288 27.02 8.41 -5.45
C ALA A 288 28.37 8.31 -6.19
N GLY A 289 28.48 7.49 -7.25
CA GLY A 289 29.74 7.26 -7.97
C GLY A 289 30.87 6.88 -7.01
N ASP A 290 32.00 7.56 -7.10
CA ASP A 290 33.19 7.32 -6.27
C ASP A 290 32.92 7.50 -4.76
N ASN A 291 31.91 8.30 -4.39
CA ASN A 291 31.51 8.50 -3.00
C ASN A 291 30.73 7.32 -2.41
N ALA A 292 30.30 6.32 -3.21
CA ALA A 292 29.56 5.17 -2.71
C ALA A 292 30.35 4.38 -1.64
N SER A 293 31.68 4.37 -1.76
CA SER A 293 32.61 3.77 -0.80
C SER A 293 32.50 4.35 0.61
N LYS A 294 32.01 5.58 0.77
CA LYS A 294 31.83 6.22 2.08
C LYS A 294 30.63 5.69 2.86
N LEU A 295 29.71 4.99 2.19
CA LEU A 295 28.39 4.63 2.72
C LEU A 295 28.28 3.18 3.20
N ASN A 296 29.24 2.32 2.83
CA ASN A 296 29.24 0.89 3.16
C ASN A 296 27.90 0.19 2.84
N LEU A 297 27.30 0.51 1.68
CA LEU A 297 25.94 0.05 1.32
C LEU A 297 25.82 -1.48 1.14
N ASP A 298 26.92 -2.16 0.84
CA ASP A 298 26.95 -3.61 0.61
C ASP A 298 27.21 -4.42 1.89
N GLU A 299 27.61 -3.76 2.99
CA GLU A 299 27.77 -4.45 4.27
C GLU A 299 26.40 -4.93 4.78
N PRO A 300 26.24 -6.23 5.10
CA PRO A 300 25.00 -6.74 5.67
C PRO A 300 24.64 -6.06 6.98
N ILE A 301 23.34 -5.79 7.19
CA ILE A 301 22.82 -5.16 8.40
C ILE A 301 21.84 -6.11 9.07
N ASP A 302 22.14 -6.50 10.31
CA ASP A 302 21.15 -7.11 11.20
C ASP A 302 20.26 -6.00 11.76
N VAL A 303 19.08 -5.81 11.18
CA VAL A 303 18.10 -4.78 11.58
C VAL A 303 17.71 -4.91 13.06
N SER A 304 17.77 -6.12 13.66
CA SER A 304 17.48 -6.30 15.09
C SER A 304 18.52 -5.64 16.00
N THR A 305 19.71 -5.28 15.50
CA THR A 305 20.77 -4.65 16.30
C THR A 305 20.72 -3.12 16.27
N ILE A 306 19.90 -2.53 15.40
CA ILE A 306 19.84 -1.07 15.23
C ILE A 306 19.19 -0.44 16.47
N LYS A 307 19.85 0.59 17.02
CA LYS A 307 19.29 1.39 18.12
C LYS A 307 18.23 2.34 17.59
N ILE A 308 17.00 2.20 18.06
CA ILE A 308 15.87 3.03 17.64
C ILE A 308 15.69 4.19 18.63
N PHE A 309 15.76 5.41 18.12
CA PHE A 309 15.38 6.62 18.85
C PHE A 309 14.16 7.23 18.19
N TYR A 310 13.25 7.84 18.95
CA TYR A 310 12.07 8.45 18.33
C TYR A 310 11.56 9.69 19.06
N GLN A 311 10.88 10.57 18.32
CA GLN A 311 10.13 11.70 18.86
C GLN A 311 8.89 11.96 18.01
N THR A 312 7.72 12.10 18.63
CA THR A 312 6.42 12.16 17.93
C THR A 312 6.02 13.54 17.41
N ASP A 313 6.72 14.60 17.84
CA ASP A 313 6.46 15.99 17.44
C ASP A 313 7.72 16.86 17.64
N ASP A 314 7.65 18.16 17.35
CA ASP A 314 8.75 19.12 17.51
C ASP A 314 8.78 19.78 18.91
N LEU A 315 8.04 19.24 19.89
CA LEU A 315 7.80 19.81 21.21
C LEU A 315 7.08 21.17 21.20
N GLY A 316 6.28 21.40 20.15
CA GLY A 316 5.34 22.51 20.02
C GLY A 316 6.00 23.79 19.56
N GLY A 317 6.64 23.77 18.38
CA GLY A 317 7.15 24.95 17.70
C GLY A 317 6.10 26.06 17.56
N ASN A 318 6.55 27.31 17.55
CA ASN A 318 5.64 28.46 17.60
C ASN A 318 4.87 28.70 16.29
N LEU A 319 5.42 28.27 15.17
CA LEU A 319 4.92 28.53 13.81
C LEU A 319 4.59 27.25 13.03
N THR A 320 4.69 26.09 13.70
CA THR A 320 4.45 24.76 13.15
C THR A 320 3.09 24.25 13.62
N SER A 321 2.42 23.50 12.76
CA SER A 321 1.18 22.82 13.11
C SER A 321 1.46 21.68 14.10
N PRO A 322 0.54 21.36 15.02
CA PRO A 322 0.58 20.10 15.75
C PRO A 322 0.58 18.92 14.77
N VAL A 323 1.24 17.83 15.16
CA VAL A 323 1.23 16.59 14.39
C VAL A 323 -0.15 15.93 14.48
N ASP A 324 -0.73 15.57 13.34
CA ASP A 324 -1.98 14.84 13.20
C ASP A 324 -1.88 13.47 13.91
N ASP A 325 -2.97 13.03 14.53
CA ASP A 325 -2.94 11.81 15.37
C ASP A 325 -2.68 10.54 14.56
N ALA A 326 -3.18 10.45 13.31
CA ALA A 326 -2.88 9.34 12.41
C ALA A 326 -1.37 9.15 12.16
N ILE A 327 -0.59 10.24 12.14
CA ILE A 327 0.87 10.18 11.96
C ILE A 327 1.54 9.70 13.26
N LYS A 328 1.05 10.13 14.43
CA LYS A 328 1.55 9.65 15.73
C LYS A 328 1.23 8.17 15.93
N GLU A 329 0.03 7.74 15.55
CA GLU A 329 -0.39 6.34 15.59
C GLU A 329 0.49 5.49 14.66
N ALA A 330 0.72 5.93 13.42
CA ALA A 330 1.63 5.26 12.51
C ALA A 330 3.07 5.17 13.07
N MET A 331 3.57 6.25 13.69
CA MET A 331 4.86 6.24 14.40
C MET A 331 4.88 5.23 15.55
N ASN A 332 3.84 5.19 16.39
CA ASN A 332 3.77 4.26 17.52
C ASN A 332 3.76 2.81 17.04
N LYS A 333 3.03 2.48 15.96
CA LYS A 333 3.07 1.13 15.36
C LYS A 333 4.47 0.73 14.91
N VAL A 334 5.25 1.66 14.37
CA VAL A 334 6.66 1.41 14.02
C VAL A 334 7.50 1.19 15.28
N VAL A 335 7.29 1.99 16.31
CA VAL A 335 7.97 1.83 17.60
C VAL A 335 7.66 0.46 18.21
N ASP A 336 6.39 0.05 18.23
CA ASP A 336 5.96 -1.26 18.77
C ASP A 336 6.59 -2.42 17.98
N HIS A 337 6.64 -2.31 16.64
CA HIS A 337 7.33 -3.31 15.80
C HIS A 337 8.80 -3.46 16.20
N PHE A 338 9.50 -2.35 16.42
CA PHE A 338 10.90 -2.38 16.82
C PHE A 338 11.11 -2.70 18.31
N ASP A 339 10.12 -2.54 19.18
CA ASP A 339 10.19 -3.02 20.58
C ASP A 339 10.19 -4.55 20.62
N ILE A 340 9.47 -5.20 19.68
CA ILE A 340 9.46 -6.66 19.53
C ILE A 340 10.72 -7.16 18.79
N LYS A 341 11.10 -6.48 17.70
CA LYS A 341 12.15 -6.95 16.78
C LYS A 341 13.57 -6.63 17.26
N SER A 342 13.77 -5.46 17.88
CA SER A 342 15.12 -4.99 18.23
C SER A 342 15.62 -5.65 19.50
N LYS A 343 16.91 -5.97 19.52
CA LYS A 343 17.66 -6.40 20.72
C LYS A 343 17.77 -5.27 21.75
N THR A 344 17.48 -4.03 21.36
CA THR A 344 17.44 -2.87 22.26
C THR A 344 16.10 -2.16 22.18
N LYS A 345 15.52 -1.84 23.34
CA LYS A 345 14.24 -1.13 23.37
C LYS A 345 14.31 0.24 22.69
N PRO A 346 13.32 0.60 21.86
CA PRO A 346 13.20 1.94 21.31
C PRO A 346 13.18 3.01 22.40
N GLN A 347 13.97 4.08 22.22
CA GLN A 347 14.13 5.14 23.20
C GLN A 347 13.45 6.42 22.73
N ARG A 348 12.45 6.88 23.49
CA ARG A 348 11.86 8.20 23.26
C ARG A 348 12.87 9.29 23.64
N LYS A 349 13.04 10.28 22.77
CA LYS A 349 13.90 11.45 23.02
C LYS A 349 13.07 12.74 23.07
N GLN A 350 13.63 13.76 23.72
CA GLN A 350 13.06 15.10 23.83
C GLN A 350 14.10 16.14 23.43
N LEU A 351 14.48 16.15 22.16
CA LEU A 351 15.44 17.07 21.57
C LEU A 351 14.83 18.47 21.49
N ARG A 352 14.97 19.26 22.57
CA ARG A 352 14.34 20.59 22.72
C ARG A 352 14.72 21.57 21.62
N ARG A 353 15.90 21.44 21.01
CA ARG A 353 16.37 22.28 19.90
C ARG A 353 15.51 22.11 18.64
N LEU A 354 14.82 20.97 18.46
CA LEU A 354 13.91 20.76 17.33
C LEU A 354 12.73 21.75 17.32
N LYS A 355 12.36 22.31 18.48
CA LYS A 355 11.37 23.39 18.57
C LYS A 355 11.79 24.66 17.81
N LYS A 356 13.09 24.84 17.58
CA LYS A 356 13.69 25.97 16.87
C LYS A 356 13.99 25.66 15.38
N SER A 357 13.54 24.52 14.86
CA SER A 357 13.87 24.06 13.51
C SER A 357 13.70 25.12 12.41
N THR A 358 12.59 25.85 12.43
CA THR A 358 12.34 26.93 11.46
C THR A 358 13.40 28.03 11.50
N VAL A 359 13.73 28.55 12.68
CA VAL A 359 14.68 29.67 12.81
C VAL A 359 16.11 29.22 12.56
N LEU A 360 16.46 27.99 12.94
CA LEU A 360 17.75 27.39 12.64
C LEU A 360 17.94 27.27 11.13
N TRP A 361 16.95 26.72 10.42
CA TRP A 361 17.01 26.62 8.96
C TRP A 361 17.11 27.99 8.29
N MET A 362 16.25 28.95 8.66
CA MET A 362 16.29 30.30 8.09
C MET A 362 17.61 31.04 8.35
N GLY A 363 18.23 30.81 9.51
CA GLY A 363 19.54 31.38 9.84
C GLY A 363 20.66 30.78 8.99
N ASN A 364 20.70 29.45 8.90
CA ASN A 364 21.75 28.72 8.18
C ASN A 364 21.61 28.81 6.65
N MET A 365 20.43 29.13 6.13
CA MET A 365 20.22 29.41 4.70
C MET A 365 20.63 30.83 4.28
N LYS A 366 21.10 31.69 5.19
CA LYS A 366 21.57 33.03 4.80
C LYS A 366 22.88 32.92 4.03
N SER A 367 23.04 33.78 3.03
CA SER A 367 24.24 33.86 2.20
C SER A 367 24.91 35.26 2.30
N PRO A 368 26.23 35.36 2.05
CA PRO A 368 26.97 36.62 1.97
C PRO A 368 26.34 37.64 1.01
N ALA A 369 26.67 38.92 1.14
CA ALA A 369 26.06 39.99 0.32
C ALA A 369 26.37 39.87 -1.19
N ASN A 370 27.55 39.35 -1.54
CA ASN A 370 28.02 39.14 -2.91
C ASN A 370 27.46 37.87 -3.58
N ALA A 371 26.77 37.02 -2.84
CA ALA A 371 26.12 35.82 -3.38
C ALA A 371 24.91 36.17 -4.26
N ASP A 372 24.66 35.39 -5.32
CA ASP A 372 23.42 35.49 -6.09
C ASP A 372 22.20 35.31 -5.20
N LYS A 373 21.27 36.25 -5.24
CA LYS A 373 20.11 36.23 -4.36
C LYS A 373 18.93 35.62 -5.09
N PHE A 374 17.92 35.20 -4.33
CA PHE A 374 16.71 34.62 -4.89
C PHE A 374 16.05 35.58 -5.89
N ASP A 375 16.13 36.90 -5.64
CA ASP A 375 15.62 37.93 -6.56
C ASP A 375 16.33 38.00 -7.93
N SER A 376 17.61 37.62 -8.02
CA SER A 376 18.33 37.49 -9.30
C SER A 376 18.09 36.14 -9.95
N GLN A 377 17.99 35.07 -9.16
CA GLN A 377 17.71 33.72 -9.67
C GLN A 377 16.38 33.67 -10.45
N LEU A 378 15.36 34.39 -10.00
CA LEU A 378 14.05 34.50 -10.68
C LEU A 378 14.13 35.15 -12.08
N LEU A 379 15.18 35.92 -12.38
CA LEU A 379 15.46 36.48 -13.70
C LEU A 379 16.65 35.79 -14.39
N ASN A 380 16.95 34.55 -13.99
CA ASN A 380 18.04 33.76 -14.57
C ASN A 380 19.40 34.48 -14.49
N LEU A 381 19.65 35.20 -13.39
CA LEU A 381 20.84 36.01 -13.15
C LEU A 381 21.09 37.15 -14.17
N LYS A 382 20.12 37.49 -15.04
CA LYS A 382 20.22 38.60 -16.00
C LYS A 382 19.74 39.95 -15.44
N GLY A 383 19.55 40.03 -14.13
CA GLY A 383 19.00 41.20 -13.44
C GLY A 383 18.46 40.82 -12.07
N ARG A 384 17.70 41.71 -11.43
CA ARG A 384 17.01 41.46 -10.15
C ARG A 384 15.58 41.97 -10.21
N ILE A 385 14.63 41.21 -9.66
CA ILE A 385 13.29 41.75 -9.43
C ILE A 385 13.29 42.74 -8.26
N ASN A 386 12.39 43.73 -8.30
CA ASN A 386 11.98 44.43 -7.10
C ASN A 386 10.76 43.70 -6.51
N PRO A 387 10.90 42.97 -5.39
CA PRO A 387 9.81 42.15 -4.88
C PRO A 387 8.60 42.96 -4.37
N TYR A 388 8.77 44.23 -3.99
CA TYR A 388 7.64 45.09 -3.64
C TYR A 388 6.81 45.47 -4.87
N VAL A 389 7.49 45.75 -5.98
CA VAL A 389 6.84 46.02 -7.27
C VAL A 389 6.19 44.76 -7.81
N GLU A 390 6.86 43.61 -7.74
CA GLU A 390 6.28 42.33 -8.15
C GLU A 390 5.08 41.95 -7.28
N LEU A 391 5.10 42.24 -5.98
CA LEU A 391 3.92 42.06 -5.13
C LEU A 391 2.75 42.93 -5.62
N ALA A 392 2.99 44.20 -5.93
CA ALA A 392 1.95 45.09 -6.48
C ALA A 392 1.41 44.58 -7.82
N LYS A 393 2.29 44.16 -8.74
CA LYS A 393 1.91 43.53 -10.01
C LYS A 393 1.10 42.26 -9.79
N TRP A 394 1.48 41.43 -8.82
CA TRP A 394 0.78 40.19 -8.50
C TRP A 394 -0.66 40.46 -8.05
N CYS A 395 -0.88 41.50 -7.25
CA CYS A 395 -2.21 41.92 -6.77
C CYS A 395 -3.18 42.38 -7.89
N ILE A 396 -2.65 42.71 -9.07
CA ILE A 396 -3.42 43.05 -10.27
C ILE A 396 -3.27 42.00 -11.37
N GLY A 397 -2.67 40.84 -11.05
CA GLY A 397 -2.52 39.70 -11.95
C GLY A 397 -1.47 39.87 -13.06
N GLN A 398 -0.55 40.83 -12.93
CA GLN A 398 0.50 41.16 -13.90
C GLN A 398 1.91 40.66 -13.52
N SER A 399 2.08 40.00 -12.37
CA SER A 399 3.39 39.44 -12.02
C SER A 399 3.63 38.12 -12.75
N ASN A 400 4.88 37.92 -13.14
CA ASN A 400 5.38 36.68 -13.73
C ASN A 400 5.88 35.67 -12.67
N HIS A 401 5.75 36.01 -11.38
CA HIS A 401 6.26 35.22 -10.26
C HIS A 401 5.14 34.86 -9.31
N THR A 402 5.20 33.63 -8.78
CA THR A 402 4.24 33.15 -7.80
C THR A 402 4.30 34.03 -6.55
N PHE A 403 3.17 34.13 -5.83
CA PHE A 403 3.14 34.85 -4.55
C PHE A 403 4.25 34.40 -3.62
N ILE A 404 4.48 33.08 -3.56
CA ILE A 404 5.52 32.50 -2.72
C ILE A 404 6.91 32.92 -3.18
N ALA A 405 7.23 32.89 -4.47
CA ALA A 405 8.54 33.34 -4.94
C ALA A 405 8.80 34.81 -4.55
N ILE A 406 7.79 35.68 -4.69
CA ILE A 406 7.89 37.08 -4.26
C ILE A 406 8.15 37.18 -2.75
N MET A 407 7.42 36.41 -1.94
CA MET A 407 7.59 36.37 -0.49
C MET A 407 8.94 35.79 -0.07
N THR A 408 9.46 34.78 -0.78
CA THR A 408 10.80 34.22 -0.55
C THR A 408 11.86 35.28 -0.83
N ALA A 409 11.75 36.04 -1.92
CA ALA A 409 12.66 37.16 -2.20
C ALA A 409 12.60 38.26 -1.12
N LEU A 410 11.42 38.55 -0.55
CA LEU A 410 11.28 39.51 0.56
C LEU A 410 11.89 38.99 1.87
N THR A 411 11.65 37.72 2.20
CA THR A 411 12.16 37.09 3.43
C THR A 411 13.67 36.86 3.39
N GLU A 412 14.28 36.71 2.22
CA GLU A 412 15.73 36.70 2.09
C GLU A 412 16.34 38.08 2.43
N LYS A 413 15.72 39.17 1.98
CA LYS A 413 16.14 40.55 2.27
C LYS A 413 15.90 40.98 3.70
N THR A 414 14.91 40.37 4.36
CA THR A 414 14.50 40.69 5.73
C THR A 414 14.97 39.61 6.72
N GLY A 415 14.90 39.86 8.03
CA GLY A 415 15.32 38.88 9.04
C GLY A 415 16.79 38.98 9.46
N VAL A 416 17.39 37.86 9.86
CA VAL A 416 18.76 37.81 10.42
C VAL A 416 19.79 38.16 9.34
N LYS A 417 20.66 39.13 9.61
CA LYS A 417 21.73 39.54 8.69
C LYS A 417 22.89 38.52 8.75
N TYR A 418 23.38 38.08 7.59
CA TYR A 418 24.56 37.21 7.49
C TYR A 418 25.76 37.84 8.23
N GLY A 419 26.50 37.03 8.98
CA GLY A 419 27.65 37.48 9.78
C GLY A 419 27.32 38.27 11.06
N SER A 420 26.04 38.54 11.36
CA SER A 420 25.67 39.19 12.63
C SER A 420 25.86 38.24 13.83
N SER A 421 25.92 38.79 15.05
CA SER A 421 25.98 37.97 16.28
C SER A 421 24.82 36.98 16.39
N LYS A 422 23.61 37.39 15.98
CA LYS A 422 22.43 36.53 15.93
C LYS A 422 22.56 35.42 14.87
N HIS A 423 23.20 35.70 13.73
CA HIS A 423 23.50 34.68 12.73
C HIS A 423 24.46 33.64 13.32
N GLN A 424 25.59 34.09 13.89
CA GLN A 424 26.58 33.19 14.49
C GLN A 424 25.99 32.34 15.61
N HIS A 425 25.11 32.91 16.45
CA HIS A 425 24.40 32.15 17.48
C HIS A 425 23.57 31.00 16.89
N LEU A 426 22.87 31.21 15.76
CA LEU A 426 22.09 30.17 15.09
C LEU A 426 22.97 29.10 14.41
N ILE A 427 24.15 29.48 13.91
CA ILE A 427 25.16 28.52 13.44
C ILE A 427 25.63 27.64 14.59
N ASN A 428 26.00 28.25 15.73
CA ASN A 428 26.45 27.52 16.91
C ASN A 428 25.36 26.59 17.47
N GLU A 429 24.09 27.03 17.50
CA GLU A 429 22.98 26.17 17.94
C GLU A 429 22.77 24.96 17.01
N LYS A 430 22.96 25.13 15.69
CA LYS A 430 22.97 24.00 14.75
C LYS A 430 24.14 23.06 15.05
N ASP A 431 25.35 23.58 15.26
CA ASP A 431 26.53 22.73 15.51
C ASP A 431 26.40 21.92 16.81
N GLU A 432 25.81 22.51 17.85
CA GLU A 432 25.47 21.77 19.08
C GLU A 432 24.43 20.67 18.82
N LEU A 433 23.44 20.92 17.95
CA LEU A 433 22.49 19.88 17.56
C LEU A 433 23.14 18.77 16.73
N ILE A 434 24.12 19.08 15.87
CA ILE A 434 24.91 18.07 15.15
C ILE A 434 25.61 17.15 16.15
N LYS A 435 26.28 17.71 17.17
CA LYS A 435 26.94 16.91 18.22
C LYS A 435 25.95 16.04 19.01
N GLU A 436 24.76 16.58 19.30
CA GLU A 436 23.69 15.86 19.99
C GLU A 436 23.19 14.66 19.17
N PHE A 437 23.00 14.83 17.85
CA PHE A 437 22.65 13.74 16.94
C PHE A 437 23.78 12.71 16.78
N ASP A 438 25.01 13.17 16.60
CA ASP A 438 26.18 12.29 16.42
C ASP A 438 26.40 11.39 17.65
N SER A 439 26.38 11.97 18.85
CA SER A 439 26.50 11.23 20.11
C SER A 439 25.34 10.26 20.33
N MET A 440 24.12 10.63 19.94
CA MET A 440 22.93 9.79 20.09
C MET A 440 22.93 8.61 19.11
N LEU A 441 23.19 8.87 17.83
CA LEU A 441 23.04 7.89 16.76
C LEU A 441 24.27 6.99 16.60
N GLY A 442 25.49 7.54 16.73
CA GLY A 442 26.72 6.82 16.45
C GLY A 442 26.70 6.17 15.06
N THR A 443 27.26 4.96 14.96
CA THR A 443 27.31 4.18 13.69
C THR A 443 26.21 3.13 13.55
N ASN A 444 25.31 3.01 14.54
CA ASN A 444 24.30 1.95 14.59
C ASN A 444 22.96 2.42 15.20
N GLY A 445 22.61 3.68 14.97
CA GLY A 445 21.39 4.29 15.49
C GLY A 445 20.62 5.02 14.40
N VAL A 446 19.29 4.98 14.51
CA VAL A 446 18.38 5.78 13.69
C VAL A 446 17.40 6.56 14.56
N PHE A 447 16.98 7.72 14.08
CA PHE A 447 15.96 8.57 14.69
C PHE A 447 14.69 8.59 13.85
N LEU A 448 13.61 8.08 14.41
CA LEU A 448 12.27 8.12 13.81
C LEU A 448 11.60 9.45 14.15
N TYR A 449 11.21 10.18 13.11
CA TYR A 449 10.63 11.52 13.24
C TYR A 449 9.49 11.73 12.23
N PRO A 450 8.46 12.55 12.50
CA PRO A 450 7.46 12.87 11.49
C PRO A 450 8.10 13.54 10.28
N THR A 451 7.74 13.12 9.07
CA THR A 451 8.17 13.81 7.84
C THR A 451 7.48 15.18 7.72
N HIS A 452 6.22 15.23 8.12
CA HIS A 452 5.39 16.42 8.08
C HIS A 452 4.32 16.33 9.18
N PRO A 453 3.84 17.45 9.76
CA PRO A 453 2.85 17.41 10.84
C PRO A 453 1.43 17.09 10.37
N THR A 454 1.12 17.17 9.07
CA THR A 454 -0.22 16.85 8.55
C THR A 454 -0.14 16.02 7.28
N VAL A 455 -1.20 15.29 6.94
CA VAL A 455 -1.38 14.71 5.59
C VAL A 455 -1.45 15.80 4.51
N ALA A 456 -1.52 15.40 3.24
CA ALA A 456 -1.53 16.31 2.10
C ALA A 456 -2.62 17.40 2.23
N PRO A 457 -2.24 18.67 2.42
CA PRO A 457 -3.21 19.75 2.56
C PRO A 457 -3.86 20.11 1.23
N TYR A 458 -4.94 20.88 1.28
CA TYR A 458 -5.57 21.40 0.06
C TYR A 458 -4.65 22.38 -0.67
N HIS A 459 -4.83 22.53 -1.97
CA HIS A 459 -4.13 23.55 -2.75
C HIS A 459 -4.27 24.95 -2.14
N ASN A 460 -3.16 25.71 -2.08
CA ASN A 460 -3.04 27.02 -1.41
C ASN A 460 -3.12 27.02 0.13
N GLU A 461 -3.56 25.95 0.80
CA GLU A 461 -3.51 25.87 2.27
C GLU A 461 -2.10 26.07 2.85
N PRO A 462 -1.00 25.58 2.21
CA PRO A 462 0.37 25.82 2.66
C PRO A 462 0.73 27.29 2.95
N ILE A 463 0.07 28.26 2.33
CA ILE A 463 0.30 29.70 2.56
C ILE A 463 0.08 30.06 4.03
N PHE A 464 -0.89 29.42 4.70
CA PHE A 464 -1.24 29.69 6.10
C PHE A 464 -0.49 28.79 7.09
N ARG A 465 0.23 27.77 6.59
CA ARG A 465 1.00 26.81 7.39
C ARG A 465 2.46 26.73 6.91
N ALA A 466 3.00 27.86 6.44
CA ALA A 466 4.22 27.91 5.62
C ALA A 466 5.46 27.25 6.23
N PHE A 467 5.53 27.11 7.56
CA PHE A 467 6.70 26.60 8.26
C PHE A 467 6.64 25.11 8.62
N ASN A 468 5.58 24.39 8.24
CA ASN A 468 5.47 22.95 8.51
C ASN A 468 6.59 22.11 7.87
N PHE A 469 7.27 22.62 6.82
CA PHE A 469 8.46 21.99 6.24
C PHE A 469 9.63 21.86 7.24
N SER A 470 9.60 22.54 8.39
CA SER A 470 10.67 22.53 9.38
C SER A 470 11.06 21.13 9.87
N TYR A 471 10.11 20.19 9.87
CA TYR A 471 10.33 18.79 10.28
C TYR A 471 11.38 18.08 9.42
N THR A 472 11.45 18.43 8.14
CA THR A 472 12.45 17.89 7.22
C THR A 472 13.64 18.82 7.04
N ALA A 473 13.40 20.14 7.08
CA ALA A 473 14.39 21.17 6.87
C ALA A 473 15.54 21.14 7.88
N ILE A 474 15.26 20.82 9.15
CA ILE A 474 16.30 20.69 10.17
C ILE A 474 17.33 19.63 9.80
N VAL A 475 16.89 18.50 9.25
CA VAL A 475 17.77 17.39 8.85
C VAL A 475 18.74 17.81 7.73
N ASN A 476 18.31 18.70 6.81
CA ASN A 476 19.19 19.24 5.77
C ASN A 476 20.36 20.02 6.34
N ILE A 477 20.10 20.95 7.27
CA ILE A 477 21.17 21.78 7.82
C ILE A 477 22.12 20.98 8.71
N LEU A 478 21.66 19.87 9.29
CA LEU A 478 22.53 18.92 9.99
C LEU A 478 23.37 18.07 9.03
N GLY A 479 23.03 18.02 7.74
CA GLY A 479 23.73 17.24 6.71
C GLY A 479 23.49 15.73 6.78
N LEU A 480 22.53 15.28 7.60
CA LEU A 480 22.25 13.88 7.91
C LEU A 480 21.40 13.19 6.85
N PRO A 481 21.58 11.90 6.55
CA PRO A 481 20.72 11.17 5.62
C PRO A 481 19.33 10.93 6.21
N ALA A 482 18.31 10.88 5.35
CA ALA A 482 16.96 10.54 5.79
C ALA A 482 16.10 9.92 4.68
N THR A 483 15.36 8.87 5.03
CA THR A 483 14.38 8.21 4.15
C THR A 483 12.97 8.51 4.61
N ALA A 484 12.11 9.03 3.73
CA ALA A 484 10.67 9.06 3.97
C ALA A 484 10.09 7.66 3.71
N CYS A 485 9.35 7.13 4.68
CA CYS A 485 8.75 5.81 4.66
C CYS A 485 7.22 5.94 4.76
N PRO A 486 6.46 5.54 3.73
CA PRO A 486 5.00 5.48 3.79
C PRO A 486 4.53 4.30 4.67
N LEU A 487 3.49 4.51 5.46
CA LEU A 487 3.03 3.57 6.51
C LEU A 487 1.54 3.26 6.54
N GLY A 488 0.71 4.00 5.79
CA GLY A 488 -0.73 3.79 5.75
C GLY A 488 -1.43 4.86 4.92
N LEU A 489 -2.71 4.65 4.69
CA LEU A 489 -3.61 5.77 4.38
C LEU A 489 -4.33 6.16 5.68
N ASP A 490 -4.62 7.45 5.84
CA ASP A 490 -5.51 7.91 6.89
C ASP A 490 -6.99 7.65 6.52
N LYS A 491 -7.89 8.07 7.40
CA LYS A 491 -9.34 7.95 7.21
C LYS A 491 -9.89 8.68 5.97
N ASP A 492 -9.16 9.67 5.45
CA ASP A 492 -9.55 10.44 4.27
C ASP A 492 -8.95 9.82 2.98
N GLY A 493 -8.23 8.70 3.10
CA GLY A 493 -7.57 8.01 1.99
C GLY A 493 -6.24 8.66 1.58
N LEU A 494 -5.64 9.49 2.43
CA LEU A 494 -4.39 10.19 2.15
C LEU A 494 -3.19 9.50 2.80
N PRO A 495 -2.02 9.48 2.14
CA PRO A 495 -0.83 8.86 2.69
C PRO A 495 -0.39 9.44 4.05
N VAL A 496 -0.01 8.53 4.95
CA VAL A 496 0.73 8.81 6.20
C VAL A 496 2.07 8.09 6.18
N GLY A 497 3.02 8.58 6.97
CA GLY A 497 4.37 8.06 7.01
C GLY A 497 5.25 8.81 7.99
N ILE A 498 6.51 8.39 8.06
CA ILE A 498 7.54 8.99 8.91
C ILE A 498 8.83 9.16 8.11
N GLN A 499 9.83 9.81 8.69
CA GLN A 499 11.19 9.79 8.19
C GLN A 499 12.08 9.05 9.16
N VAL A 500 12.96 8.22 8.60
CA VAL A 500 14.05 7.54 9.30
C VAL A 500 15.32 8.35 9.05
N VAL A 501 15.90 8.92 10.11
CA VAL A 501 17.10 9.76 10.04
C VAL A 501 18.29 8.97 10.59
N GLY A 502 19.36 8.88 9.81
CA GLY A 502 20.61 8.21 10.21
C GLY A 502 21.67 9.23 10.60
N ASN A 503 22.79 8.76 11.15
CA ASN A 503 23.97 9.59 11.29
C ASN A 503 24.66 9.82 9.94
N LEU A 504 25.59 10.78 9.88
CA LEU A 504 26.37 11.06 8.68
C LEU A 504 27.03 9.77 8.14
N TYR A 505 26.84 9.53 6.86
CA TYR A 505 27.31 8.35 6.11
C TYR A 505 26.70 7.00 6.55
N GLN A 506 25.69 7.01 7.42
CA GLN A 506 24.92 5.81 7.80
C GLN A 506 23.62 5.68 7.00
N ASP A 507 23.63 6.11 5.73
CA ASP A 507 22.51 6.01 4.79
C ASP A 507 21.97 4.58 4.71
N ARG A 508 22.88 3.59 4.75
CA ARG A 508 22.56 2.16 4.78
C ARG A 508 21.57 1.77 5.87
N LEU A 509 21.62 2.39 7.06
CA LEU A 509 20.69 2.11 8.16
C LEU A 509 19.29 2.64 7.85
N CYS A 510 19.20 3.84 7.25
CA CYS A 510 17.92 4.42 6.85
C CYS A 510 17.23 3.56 5.80
N LEU A 511 18.01 3.00 4.87
CA LEU A 511 17.54 2.15 3.79
C LEU A 511 17.14 0.76 4.30
N ALA A 512 17.93 0.14 5.19
CA ALA A 512 17.59 -1.15 5.80
C ALA A 512 16.30 -1.07 6.63
N VAL A 513 16.10 -0.01 7.40
CA VAL A 513 14.83 0.22 8.12
C VAL A 513 13.68 0.45 7.14
N ALA A 514 13.89 1.16 6.03
CA ALA A 514 12.86 1.32 5.00
C ALA A 514 12.45 0.00 4.34
N GLU A 515 13.42 -0.88 4.04
CA GLU A 515 13.18 -2.24 3.52
C GLU A 515 12.44 -3.14 4.55
N GLU A 516 12.79 -3.08 5.84
CA GLU A 516 12.06 -3.80 6.90
C GLU A 516 10.60 -3.31 6.97
N LEU A 517 10.38 -2.00 6.96
CA LEU A 517 9.03 -1.43 6.96
C LEU A 517 8.25 -1.76 5.69
N GLU A 518 8.93 -1.88 4.54
CA GLU A 518 8.35 -2.38 3.30
C GLU A 518 7.92 -3.85 3.38
N SER A 519 8.75 -4.73 3.95
CA SER A 519 8.44 -6.17 4.05
C SER A 519 7.14 -6.43 4.83
N ARG A 520 6.84 -5.55 5.81
CA ARG A 520 5.61 -5.50 6.58
C ARG A 520 4.46 -4.80 5.85
N LYS A 521 4.65 -4.14 4.69
CA LYS A 521 3.57 -3.52 3.92
C LYS A 521 2.49 -4.52 3.51
N LYS A 522 2.82 -5.81 3.33
CA LYS A 522 1.81 -6.88 3.18
C LYS A 522 0.77 -6.90 4.33
N TYR A 523 1.08 -6.29 5.49
CA TYR A 523 0.22 -6.16 6.67
C TYR A 523 -0.19 -4.71 7.03
N LEU A 524 0.45 -3.67 6.46
CA LEU A 524 0.28 -2.27 6.89
C LEU A 524 -0.13 -1.26 5.80
N MET A 525 0.02 -1.57 4.51
CA MET A 525 -0.39 -0.65 3.45
C MET A 525 -0.94 -1.36 2.22
N VAL A 526 -2.22 -1.07 2.00
CA VAL A 526 -2.97 -1.31 0.78
C VAL A 526 -2.51 -0.29 -0.26
N PHE A 527 -1.79 -0.73 -1.28
CA PHE A 527 -1.69 0.04 -2.51
C PHE A 527 -3.06 0.02 -3.18
N ARG A 528 -3.83 1.10 -3.10
CA ARG A 528 -4.98 1.40 -3.97
C ARG A 528 -6.05 0.33 -4.20
N ASP A 529 -6.25 -0.63 -3.30
CA ASP A 529 -7.54 -1.31 -3.19
C ASP A 529 -8.46 -0.52 -2.24
N ALA A 530 -9.52 0.04 -2.81
CA ALA A 530 -10.49 0.85 -2.10
C ALA A 530 -11.38 0.03 -1.13
N THR A 531 -11.27 -1.30 -1.14
CA THR A 531 -12.12 -2.25 -0.40
C THR A 531 -11.64 -2.57 1.01
N THR A 532 -10.42 -2.19 1.41
CA THR A 532 -9.87 -2.57 2.72
C THR A 532 -10.22 -1.60 3.86
N LEU A 533 -10.50 -0.32 3.56
CA LEU A 533 -10.62 0.73 4.60
C LEU A 533 -11.94 0.71 5.39
N GLN A 534 -13.00 0.03 4.93
CA GLN A 534 -14.27 -0.04 5.66
C GLN A 534 -14.41 -1.23 6.62
N ASN A 535 -13.57 -2.27 6.51
CA ASN A 535 -13.78 -3.53 7.25
C ASN A 535 -12.71 -3.82 8.34
N LEU A 536 -11.64 -3.02 8.43
CA LEU A 536 -10.57 -3.19 9.41
C LEU A 536 -10.92 -2.72 10.83
N SER A 537 -11.99 -1.93 11.03
CA SER A 537 -12.33 -1.39 12.35
C SER A 537 -13.06 -2.37 13.27
N SER A 538 -13.48 -3.53 12.77
CA SER A 538 -14.31 -4.50 13.52
C SER A 538 -13.59 -5.79 13.93
N SER A 539 -12.49 -6.17 13.28
CA SER A 539 -11.80 -7.44 13.56
C SER A 539 -10.56 -7.32 14.46
N LEU A 540 -9.83 -6.20 14.44
CA LEU A 540 -8.60 -6.04 15.23
C LEU A 540 -8.82 -5.91 16.75
N ILE A 541 -10.04 -5.60 17.19
CA ILE A 541 -10.33 -5.42 18.63
C ILE A 541 -10.54 -6.77 19.35
N CYS A 542 -10.83 -7.86 18.62
CA CYS A 542 -11.10 -9.16 19.25
C CYS A 542 -9.88 -10.09 19.37
N THR A 543 -8.88 -9.98 18.49
CA THR A 543 -7.75 -10.94 18.45
C THR A 543 -6.59 -10.58 19.37
N ASP A 544 -6.34 -9.30 19.65
CA ASP A 544 -5.26 -8.87 20.56
C ASP A 544 -5.62 -9.07 22.05
N ILE A 545 -6.91 -9.19 22.35
CA ILE A 545 -7.40 -9.50 23.71
C ILE A 545 -7.19 -10.99 24.02
N SER A 546 -7.30 -11.91 23.05
CA SER A 546 -7.12 -13.34 23.33
C SER A 546 -5.67 -13.73 23.62
N ALA A 547 -4.70 -13.10 22.95
CA ALA A 547 -3.28 -13.45 23.13
C ALA A 547 -2.72 -12.96 24.48
N SER A 548 -3.08 -11.73 24.90
CA SER A 548 -2.62 -11.17 26.18
C SER A 548 -3.28 -11.78 27.41
N VAL A 549 -4.47 -12.38 27.25
CA VAL A 549 -5.18 -13.13 28.31
C VAL A 549 -4.59 -14.55 28.46
N LEU A 550 -4.25 -15.22 27.36
CA LEU A 550 -3.66 -16.57 27.39
C LEU A 550 -2.25 -16.60 28.00
N GLU A 551 -1.44 -15.56 27.79
CA GLU A 551 -0.07 -15.52 28.31
C GLU A 551 -0.01 -15.28 29.84
N LYS A 552 -1.01 -14.60 30.42
CA LYS A 552 -1.12 -14.39 31.88
C LYS A 552 -1.79 -15.53 32.64
N CYS A 553 -2.56 -16.38 31.96
CA CYS A 553 -3.12 -17.59 32.57
C CYS A 553 -2.05 -18.64 32.91
N ASN A 554 -0.87 -18.59 32.28
CA ASN A 554 0.22 -19.55 32.49
C ASN A 554 1.15 -19.21 33.67
N THR A 555 1.01 -18.06 34.33
CA THR A 555 1.93 -17.63 35.40
C THR A 555 1.39 -17.74 36.83
N HIS A 556 0.17 -18.22 37.05
CA HIS A 556 -0.41 -18.42 38.39
C HIS A 556 -1.13 -19.78 38.50
N PRO A 557 -0.48 -20.81 39.05
CA PRO A 557 -1.19 -22.03 39.40
C PRO A 557 -1.96 -21.79 40.70
N GLN A 558 -3.28 -21.98 40.63
CA GLN A 558 -4.26 -22.13 41.71
C GLN A 558 -5.18 -20.92 42.04
N GLU A 559 -6.49 -21.23 41.99
CA GLU A 559 -7.66 -20.56 42.59
C GLU A 559 -8.12 -19.18 42.07
N LYS A 560 -8.53 -19.05 40.79
CA LYS A 560 -9.60 -18.10 40.38
C LYS A 560 -10.33 -18.55 39.11
N SER A 561 -11.64 -18.31 39.02
CA SER A 561 -12.42 -18.61 37.83
C SER A 561 -12.26 -17.53 36.74
N LEU A 562 -12.37 -17.90 35.46
CA LEU A 562 -12.22 -17.00 34.30
C LEU A 562 -13.16 -15.77 34.36
N ALA A 563 -14.32 -15.92 35.01
CA ALA A 563 -15.29 -14.84 35.20
C ALA A 563 -14.81 -13.75 36.18
N GLU A 564 -14.03 -14.12 37.20
CA GLU A 564 -13.50 -13.17 38.19
C GLU A 564 -12.32 -12.35 37.62
N ILE A 565 -11.51 -12.97 36.75
CA ILE A 565 -10.41 -12.28 36.05
C ILE A 565 -10.94 -11.22 35.08
N LEU A 566 -12.05 -11.51 34.39
CA LEU A 566 -12.72 -10.56 33.50
C LEU A 566 -13.40 -9.41 34.25
N PHE A 567 -13.88 -9.66 35.48
CA PHE A 567 -14.50 -8.64 36.32
C PHE A 567 -13.47 -7.65 36.90
N ASP A 568 -12.30 -8.14 37.33
CA ASP A 568 -11.19 -7.30 37.79
C ASP A 568 -10.61 -6.44 36.65
N TYR A 569 -10.56 -6.96 35.42
CA TYR A 569 -10.10 -6.20 34.24
C TYR A 569 -11.06 -5.03 33.88
N CYS A 570 -12.37 -5.21 34.08
CA CYS A 570 -13.35 -4.14 33.93
C CYS A 570 -13.34 -3.13 35.09
N ALA A 571 -12.89 -3.53 36.28
CA ALA A 571 -12.78 -2.64 37.44
C ALA A 571 -11.60 -1.66 37.31
N ASP A 572 -10.47 -2.08 36.72
CA ASP A 572 -9.31 -1.21 36.50
C ASP A 572 -9.52 -0.17 35.38
N CYS A 573 -10.38 -0.45 34.40
CA CYS A 573 -10.80 0.54 33.40
C CYS A 573 -11.58 1.74 34.00
N ARG A 574 -12.10 1.64 35.23
CA ARG A 574 -12.80 2.75 35.91
C ARG A 574 -11.87 3.73 36.65
N LYS A 575 -10.56 3.46 36.72
CA LYS A 575 -9.60 4.37 37.38
C LYS A 575 -8.91 5.37 36.45
N VAL A 576 -9.21 5.34 35.14
CA VAL A 576 -8.71 6.36 34.20
C VAL A 576 -9.67 7.56 34.18
N LYS A 577 -9.26 8.67 34.80
CA LYS A 577 -9.94 9.97 34.69
C LYS A 577 -9.96 10.43 33.22
N MET A 578 -11.10 10.27 32.55
CA MET A 578 -11.37 10.96 31.27
C MET A 578 -11.70 12.44 31.52
N PRO A 579 -11.16 13.40 30.75
CA PRO A 579 -11.66 14.77 30.76
C PRO A 579 -13.00 14.87 30.00
N ALA A 580 -13.92 15.65 30.56
CA ALA A 580 -15.30 15.83 30.09
C ALA A 580 -15.39 16.24 28.59
N LEU A 581 -16.17 15.48 27.83
CA LEU A 581 -16.63 15.83 26.48
C LEU A 581 -17.80 16.83 26.57
N PRO A 582 -17.85 17.89 25.74
CA PRO A 582 -18.99 18.78 25.69
C PRO A 582 -20.18 18.13 24.97
N GLN A 583 -21.31 17.99 25.67
CA GLN A 583 -22.60 17.58 25.12
C GLN A 583 -23.12 18.62 24.12
N SER A 584 -22.99 18.36 22.81
CA SER A 584 -23.82 18.98 21.77
C SER A 584 -23.62 18.32 20.40
N ALA A 585 -23.95 17.04 20.26
CA ALA A 585 -24.13 16.40 18.94
C ALA A 585 -24.79 15.02 19.06
N PHE A 586 -26.07 14.96 19.44
CA PHE A 586 -26.90 13.76 19.23
C PHE A 586 -28.37 14.17 19.06
N ALA A 587 -28.71 14.60 17.85
CA ALA A 587 -30.08 14.64 17.34
C ALA A 587 -30.01 14.60 15.81
N VAL A 588 -30.98 13.97 15.16
CA VAL A 588 -31.10 13.72 13.71
C VAL A 588 -30.47 12.40 13.21
N HIS A 589 -31.03 11.26 13.66
CA HIS A 589 -31.35 10.10 12.80
C HIS A 589 -32.12 9.00 13.56
N LYS A 590 -33.43 9.17 13.77
CA LYS A 590 -34.32 8.05 14.16
C LYS A 590 -35.82 8.37 13.99
N ILE A 591 -36.27 8.66 12.77
CA ILE A 591 -37.70 8.59 12.40
C ILE A 591 -37.80 8.01 10.99
N ARG A 592 -37.60 6.69 10.87
CA ARG A 592 -38.02 5.92 9.67
C ARG A 592 -37.96 4.40 9.91
N ALA A 593 -38.52 3.94 11.03
CA ALA A 593 -38.90 2.53 11.23
C ALA A 593 -39.69 2.45 12.54
N ASN A 594 -41.03 2.44 12.44
CA ASN A 594 -41.98 1.78 13.36
C ASN A 594 -43.42 2.26 13.12
N MET A 595 -43.87 2.22 11.86
CA MET A 595 -45.29 2.07 11.56
C MET A 595 -45.48 0.72 10.89
N LYS A 596 -45.84 -0.28 11.70
CA LYS A 596 -46.64 -1.48 11.40
C LYS A 596 -46.27 -2.60 12.38
N LYS A 597 -47.05 -2.72 13.46
CA LYS A 597 -47.84 -3.92 13.81
C LYS A 597 -48.36 -3.77 15.23
N ASN A 598 -49.68 -3.68 15.34
CA ASN A 598 -50.44 -4.00 16.55
C ASN A 598 -50.11 -5.43 16.99
N THR A 599 -49.99 -5.69 18.30
CA THR A 599 -50.96 -6.50 19.08
C THR A 599 -50.55 -6.45 20.56
N THR A 600 -51.55 -6.13 21.38
CA THR A 600 -51.69 -6.20 22.85
C THR A 600 -51.13 -7.46 23.51
N VAL A 601 -50.47 -7.32 24.68
CA VAL A 601 -50.74 -8.08 25.93
C VAL A 601 -50.37 -7.21 27.15
N SER A 602 -51.16 -7.37 28.20
CA SER A 602 -51.40 -6.55 29.40
C SER A 602 -50.76 -7.14 30.68
N VAL A 603 -50.37 -6.26 31.62
CA VAL A 603 -50.39 -6.38 33.12
C VAL A 603 -49.44 -7.46 33.73
N VAL A 604 -48.61 -7.24 34.78
CA VAL A 604 -48.92 -7.05 36.21
C VAL A 604 -47.65 -6.58 37.01
N LYS A 605 -47.91 -5.64 37.92
CA LYS A 605 -47.28 -5.17 39.19
C LYS A 605 -46.23 -5.98 40.01
N ASN A 606 -45.40 -5.18 40.72
CA ASN A 606 -45.12 -5.10 42.19
C ASN A 606 -43.73 -5.46 42.79
N GLY A 607 -43.27 -4.58 43.70
CA GLY A 607 -42.40 -4.85 44.88
C GLY A 607 -41.09 -4.03 44.94
N GLU A 608 -41.02 -2.84 45.56
CA GLU A 608 -40.60 -2.55 46.98
C GLU A 608 -39.14 -2.98 47.32
N LYS A 609 -38.21 -2.20 47.91
CA LYS A 609 -38.27 -1.23 49.04
C LYS A 609 -36.95 -0.41 49.17
N GLN A 610 -37.07 0.79 49.73
CA GLN A 610 -36.04 1.74 50.26
C GLN A 610 -35.80 1.48 51.79
N PRO A 611 -35.11 2.31 52.64
CA PRO A 611 -34.22 3.49 52.48
C PRO A 611 -32.96 3.49 53.43
N ASP A 612 -32.08 4.53 53.43
CA ASP A 612 -31.87 5.47 54.57
C ASP A 612 -30.81 6.57 54.27
N ASN A 613 -31.03 7.72 54.90
CA ASN A 613 -30.46 9.06 54.77
C ASN A 613 -29.26 9.34 55.71
N ARG A 614 -28.52 10.42 55.40
CA ARG A 614 -28.05 11.56 56.25
C ARG A 614 -26.57 11.93 55.96
N ILE A 615 -26.07 13.18 55.93
CA ILE A 615 -26.54 14.59 55.98
C ILE A 615 -25.38 15.48 55.42
N PHE A 616 -25.75 16.50 54.63
CA PHE A 616 -25.20 17.84 54.25
C PHE A 616 -23.96 18.46 54.99
N PRO A 617 -23.20 19.45 54.41
CA PRO A 617 -23.78 20.74 53.95
C PRO A 617 -23.13 21.63 52.84
N ASN A 618 -24.00 22.53 52.35
CA ASN A 618 -23.82 23.95 51.97
C ASN A 618 -23.39 24.43 50.56
N LYS A 619 -24.43 24.94 49.85
CA LYS A 619 -24.68 26.35 49.42
C LYS A 619 -24.22 26.87 48.04
N LYS A 620 -25.23 27.48 47.38
CA LYS A 620 -25.31 28.46 46.28
C LYS A 620 -25.38 27.94 44.83
N LEU A 621 -26.61 27.63 44.44
CA LEU A 621 -27.14 27.76 43.08
C LEU A 621 -28.24 28.84 43.14
N MET A 622 -28.04 29.96 42.46
CA MET A 622 -29.12 30.84 41.98
C MET A 622 -28.65 31.55 40.70
N ASP A 623 -29.64 31.73 39.83
CA ASP A 623 -29.75 32.66 38.70
C ASP A 623 -29.09 32.31 37.37
N TYR A 624 -29.88 31.71 36.48
CA TYR A 624 -29.86 32.05 35.06
C TYR A 624 -31.27 32.37 34.56
N THR A 625 -31.47 33.64 34.21
CA THR A 625 -32.63 34.18 33.50
C THR A 625 -32.63 33.71 32.03
N PRO A 626 -33.77 33.41 31.39
CA PRO A 626 -33.79 33.06 29.97
C PRO A 626 -33.67 34.33 29.11
N VAL A 627 -32.67 34.39 28.24
CA VAL A 627 -32.58 35.39 27.18
C VAL A 627 -33.67 35.12 26.15
N LYS A 628 -34.60 36.07 25.99
CA LYS A 628 -35.64 36.10 24.95
C LYS A 628 -34.99 36.11 23.55
N TYR A 629 -35.19 35.06 22.76
CA TYR A 629 -34.94 35.11 21.32
C TYR A 629 -36.04 35.91 20.60
N ASN A 630 -35.64 36.69 19.60
CA ASN A 630 -36.50 37.61 18.84
C ASN A 630 -37.54 36.84 18.00
N SER A 631 -38.81 36.92 18.41
CA SER A 631 -39.95 36.22 17.80
C SER A 631 -40.23 36.59 16.34
N LYS A 632 -39.70 37.71 15.83
CA LYS A 632 -39.83 38.09 14.42
C LYS A 632 -39.00 37.20 13.47
N PHE A 633 -37.86 36.67 13.92
CA PHE A 633 -37.00 35.83 13.09
C PHE A 633 -37.57 34.42 12.92
N MET A 634 -38.11 33.84 14.00
CA MET A 634 -38.73 32.50 13.95
C MET A 634 -40.07 32.50 13.20
N ASN A 635 -40.86 33.56 13.29
CA ASN A 635 -42.11 33.69 12.52
C ASN A 635 -41.86 33.91 11.01
N ALA A 636 -40.77 34.59 10.64
CA ALA A 636 -40.37 34.74 9.23
C ALA A 636 -39.91 33.40 8.62
N ILE A 637 -39.18 32.59 9.39
CA ILE A 637 -38.74 31.25 8.97
C ILE A 637 -39.95 30.30 8.84
N TRP A 638 -40.89 30.35 9.79
CA TRP A 638 -42.07 29.48 9.76
C TRP A 638 -43.09 29.85 8.69
N GLY A 639 -43.26 31.16 8.41
CA GLY A 639 -44.10 31.64 7.32
C GLY A 639 -43.57 31.29 5.92
N HIS A 640 -42.24 31.23 5.75
CA HIS A 640 -41.63 30.88 4.45
C HIS A 640 -41.55 29.37 4.21
N TYR A 641 -41.36 28.57 5.26
CA TYR A 641 -41.35 27.11 5.17
C TYR A 641 -42.70 26.55 4.70
N ASN A 642 -43.82 27.12 5.16
CA ASN A 642 -45.17 26.72 4.71
C ASN A 642 -45.47 27.08 3.26
N ARG A 643 -44.75 28.04 2.67
CA ARG A 643 -44.98 28.48 1.28
C ARG A 643 -44.23 27.62 0.24
N TYR A 644 -43.20 26.88 0.65
CA TYR A 644 -42.35 26.06 -0.23
C TYR A 644 -42.20 24.60 0.24
N SER A 645 -43.13 24.12 1.07
CA SER A 645 -43.17 22.73 1.50
C SER A 645 -43.52 21.79 0.32
N PRO A 646 -42.91 20.60 0.20
CA PRO A 646 -43.05 19.71 -0.97
C PRO A 646 -44.48 19.21 -1.24
N HIS A 647 -45.44 19.49 -0.36
CA HIS A 647 -46.85 19.09 -0.52
C HIS A 647 -47.68 20.07 -1.35
N ASN A 648 -47.12 21.21 -1.80
CA ASN A 648 -47.84 22.24 -2.58
C ASN A 648 -47.29 22.49 -3.99
N ILE A 649 -46.35 21.66 -4.49
CA ILE A 649 -45.81 21.79 -5.85
C ILE A 649 -46.57 20.84 -6.78
N LYS A 650 -47.41 21.39 -7.67
CA LYS A 650 -48.00 20.61 -8.78
C LYS A 650 -46.93 20.41 -9.85
N SER A 651 -46.75 19.17 -10.28
CA SER A 651 -45.76 18.73 -11.25
C SER A 651 -46.00 19.33 -12.65
N ASN A 652 -45.10 20.21 -13.10
CA ASN A 652 -44.56 20.31 -14.48
C ASN A 652 -43.85 21.66 -14.75
N ASP A 653 -42.81 22.01 -14.00
CA ASP A 653 -41.94 23.15 -14.39
C ASP A 653 -40.46 22.82 -14.19
N THR A 654 -39.69 22.85 -15.28
CA THR A 654 -38.25 22.53 -15.37
C THR A 654 -37.33 23.69 -14.97
N ASP A 655 -37.85 24.85 -14.55
CA ASP A 655 -37.04 26.04 -14.24
C ASP A 655 -36.65 26.21 -12.75
N VAL A 656 -37.08 25.33 -11.85
CA VAL A 656 -36.87 25.53 -10.39
C VAL A 656 -35.43 25.22 -9.93
N GLN A 657 -34.61 24.55 -10.76
CA GLN A 657 -33.27 24.12 -10.37
C GLN A 657 -32.17 25.16 -10.65
N ALA A 658 -32.43 26.14 -11.53
CA ALA A 658 -31.51 27.25 -11.81
C ALA A 658 -31.63 28.38 -10.75
N ASP A 659 -32.83 28.66 -10.26
CA ASP A 659 -33.08 29.75 -9.30
C ASP A 659 -32.66 29.42 -7.86
N CYS A 660 -32.68 28.14 -7.47
CA CYS A 660 -32.18 27.72 -6.16
C CYS A 660 -30.69 28.05 -5.96
N ASN A 661 -29.88 27.96 -7.01
CA ASN A 661 -28.44 28.24 -6.95
C ASN A 661 -28.11 29.73 -6.86
N GLN A 662 -28.90 30.62 -7.50
CA GLN A 662 -28.72 32.07 -7.36
C GLN A 662 -29.19 32.59 -6.00
N LEU A 663 -30.29 32.06 -5.46
CA LEU A 663 -30.79 32.41 -4.13
C LEU A 663 -29.82 31.97 -3.02
N GLN A 664 -29.21 30.79 -3.14
CA GLN A 664 -28.22 30.30 -2.17
C GLN A 664 -26.95 31.18 -2.16
N GLN A 665 -26.52 31.69 -3.31
CA GLN A 665 -25.39 32.63 -3.43
C GLN A 665 -25.67 33.99 -2.80
N TYR A 666 -26.92 34.48 -2.88
CA TYR A 666 -27.33 35.74 -2.25
C TYR A 666 -27.41 35.62 -0.71
N TYR A 667 -27.90 34.48 -0.20
CA TYR A 667 -27.93 34.19 1.24
C TYR A 667 -26.53 34.08 1.86
N ILE A 668 -25.55 33.56 1.12
CA ILE A 668 -24.14 33.41 1.55
C ILE A 668 -23.44 34.77 1.67
N ALA A 669 -23.70 35.70 0.74
CA ALA A 669 -23.14 37.04 0.78
C ALA A 669 -23.69 37.88 1.95
N VAL A 670 -25.00 37.76 2.23
CA VAL A 670 -25.67 38.50 3.30
C VAL A 670 -25.30 37.94 4.69
N ALA A 671 -25.22 36.61 4.85
CA ALA A 671 -24.82 35.98 6.12
C ALA A 671 -23.33 36.24 6.45
N GLY A 672 -22.44 36.22 5.44
CA GLY A 672 -21.03 36.56 5.61
C GLY A 672 -20.81 38.03 5.99
N TYR A 673 -21.61 38.95 5.43
CA TYR A 673 -21.59 40.36 5.77
C TYR A 673 -22.08 40.64 7.21
N ASP A 674 -23.13 39.95 7.66
CA ASP A 674 -23.71 40.14 9.01
C ASP A 674 -22.83 39.59 10.15
N ILE A 675 -22.07 38.52 9.91
CA ILE A 675 -21.12 37.96 10.87
C ILE A 675 -19.93 38.90 11.07
N VAL A 676 -19.41 39.49 9.99
CA VAL A 676 -18.31 40.48 10.04
C VAL A 676 -18.78 41.79 10.68
N LYS A 677 -20.03 42.20 10.42
CA LYS A 677 -20.64 43.39 11.04
C LYS A 677 -20.88 43.21 12.54
N LYS A 678 -21.32 42.03 13.00
CA LYS A 678 -21.47 41.72 14.43
C LYS A 678 -20.13 41.59 15.18
N MET A 679 -19.07 41.16 14.50
CA MET A 679 -17.71 41.20 15.07
C MET A 679 -17.16 42.63 15.24
N SER A 680 -17.72 43.62 14.54
CA SER A 680 -17.36 45.03 14.65
C SER A 680 -18.16 45.82 15.71
N MET A 681 -19.26 45.26 16.25
CA MET A 681 -20.21 46.02 17.09
C MET A 681 -20.16 45.71 18.59
N ASN A 682 -19.34 44.76 19.05
CA ASN A 682 -19.19 44.48 20.49
C ASN A 682 -18.00 45.25 21.09
N GLY A 683 -18.21 46.56 21.28
CA GLY A 683 -17.20 47.55 21.67
C GLY A 683 -16.29 47.16 22.85
N VAL A 684 -15.14 46.58 22.53
CA VAL A 684 -13.93 46.60 23.37
C VAL A 684 -12.84 47.26 22.53
N GLY A 685 -12.70 48.57 22.70
CA GLY A 685 -11.71 49.38 22.00
C GLY A 685 -10.30 49.01 22.40
N TRP A 686 -9.40 48.97 21.42
CA TRP A 686 -7.96 49.02 21.63
C TRP A 686 -7.34 49.96 20.61
N GLU A 687 -6.99 51.17 21.06
CA GLU A 687 -6.00 52.01 20.39
C GLU A 687 -4.66 51.28 20.39
N PHE A 688 -4.14 50.95 19.20
CA PHE A 688 -2.74 50.59 19.02
C PHE A 688 -2.04 51.69 18.22
N LYS A 689 -1.18 52.44 18.92
CA LYS A 689 -0.13 53.26 18.30
C LYS A 689 1.00 52.34 17.81
N SER A 690 0.95 51.91 16.55
CA SER A 690 2.12 51.88 15.68
C SER A 690 1.66 51.90 14.22
N LYS A 691 2.09 52.94 13.49
CA LYS A 691 1.71 53.21 12.10
C LYS A 691 2.59 52.39 11.15
N ALA A 692 1.95 51.93 10.07
CA ALA A 692 2.46 51.23 8.90
C ALA A 692 2.54 49.69 9.04
N MET A 693 1.72 49.02 8.22
CA MET A 693 1.78 47.59 7.87
C MET A 693 0.96 46.62 8.74
N ASN A 694 -0.39 46.75 8.77
CA ASN A 694 -1.24 45.57 9.07
C ASN A 694 -2.70 45.58 8.59
N SER A 695 -3.27 46.69 8.06
CA SER A 695 -4.63 46.64 7.48
C SER A 695 -4.66 46.34 5.97
N PHE A 696 -3.51 46.48 5.28
CA PHE A 696 -3.37 46.30 3.84
C PHE A 696 -3.21 44.83 3.43
N VAL A 697 -2.40 44.07 4.19
CA VAL A 697 -2.07 42.65 3.90
C VAL A 697 -3.28 41.74 4.12
N GLN A 698 -4.10 41.99 5.15
CA GLN A 698 -5.33 41.21 5.37
C GLN A 698 -6.41 41.47 4.30
N ARG A 699 -6.57 42.71 3.84
CA ARG A 699 -7.48 43.04 2.72
C ARG A 699 -6.97 42.51 1.38
N LEU A 700 -5.64 42.42 1.22
CA LEU A 700 -4.98 41.81 0.05
C LEU A 700 -5.12 40.30 0.00
N LEU A 701 -5.00 39.61 1.14
CA LEU A 701 -5.24 38.17 1.23
C LEU A 701 -6.71 37.84 0.92
N PHE A 702 -7.65 38.67 1.37
CA PHE A 702 -9.07 38.51 1.04
C PHE A 702 -9.33 38.73 -0.47
N ARG A 703 -8.74 39.78 -1.06
CA ARG A 703 -8.80 40.05 -2.53
C ARG A 703 -8.12 38.98 -3.38
N SER A 704 -7.05 38.35 -2.89
CA SER A 704 -6.35 37.24 -3.54
C SER A 704 -7.24 36.00 -3.68
N VAL A 705 -7.99 35.67 -2.63
CA VAL A 705 -8.98 34.59 -2.66
C VAL A 705 -10.11 34.92 -3.65
N THR A 706 -10.54 36.18 -3.73
CA THR A 706 -11.57 36.63 -4.69
C THR A 706 -11.07 36.73 -6.14
N GLN A 707 -9.81 37.10 -6.39
CA GLN A 707 -9.24 37.16 -7.75
C GLN A 707 -8.89 35.78 -8.29
N SER A 708 -8.46 34.84 -7.43
CA SER A 708 -8.34 33.43 -7.80
C SER A 708 -9.69 32.85 -8.21
N PHE A 709 -10.77 33.27 -7.52
CA PHE A 709 -12.15 32.92 -7.85
C PHE A 709 -12.60 33.48 -9.22
N LEU A 710 -12.26 34.73 -9.55
CA LEU A 710 -12.57 35.35 -10.84
C LEU A 710 -11.77 34.75 -12.02
N ARG A 711 -10.54 34.27 -11.80
CA ARG A 711 -9.77 33.57 -12.84
C ARG A 711 -10.25 32.14 -13.11
N ILE A 712 -10.79 31.45 -12.11
CA ILE A 712 -11.41 30.11 -12.27
C ILE A 712 -12.72 30.20 -13.08
N ASN A 713 -13.47 31.30 -12.98
CA ASN A 713 -14.66 31.52 -13.79
C ASN A 713 -14.37 32.00 -15.22
N ASN A 714 -13.30 32.78 -15.44
CA ASN A 714 -12.95 33.27 -16.78
C ASN A 714 -12.26 32.23 -17.68
N SER A 715 -11.64 31.18 -17.13
CA SER A 715 -11.07 30.08 -17.93
C SER A 715 -12.13 29.06 -18.41
N LYS A 716 -13.29 28.99 -17.74
CA LYS A 716 -14.42 28.17 -18.20
C LYS A 716 -15.26 28.83 -19.31
N ASN A 717 -15.20 30.15 -19.46
CA ASN A 717 -15.98 30.88 -20.47
C ASN A 717 -15.25 31.17 -21.79
N ARG A 718 -13.94 30.93 -21.89
CA ARG A 718 -13.18 31.16 -23.16
C ARG A 718 -12.90 29.90 -23.99
N LEU A 719 -13.05 28.71 -23.40
CA LEU A 719 -12.97 27.43 -24.11
C LEU A 719 -14.33 26.94 -24.65
N LEU A 720 -15.42 27.62 -24.28
CA LEU A 720 -16.78 27.22 -24.68
C LEU A 720 -17.22 27.79 -26.05
N HIS A 721 -16.44 28.67 -26.68
CA HIS A 721 -16.84 29.33 -27.94
C HIS A 721 -16.09 28.90 -29.20
N CYS A 722 -15.11 27.97 -29.11
CA CYS A 722 -14.41 27.45 -30.30
C CYS A 722 -14.55 25.93 -30.53
N CYS A 723 -15.23 25.18 -29.66
CA CYS A 723 -15.38 23.72 -29.80
C CYS A 723 -16.83 23.24 -30.00
N LEU A 724 -17.75 24.12 -30.40
CA LEU A 724 -19.16 23.78 -30.66
C LEU A 724 -19.53 23.64 -32.15
N ALA A 725 -18.56 23.74 -33.07
CA ALA A 725 -18.79 23.51 -34.49
C ALA A 725 -18.48 22.07 -34.95
N ASP A 726 -17.58 21.34 -34.26
CA ASP A 726 -17.11 20.03 -34.74
C ASP A 726 -17.79 18.82 -34.07
N PHE A 727 -18.67 19.02 -33.08
CA PHE A 727 -19.34 17.91 -32.38
C PHE A 727 -20.77 17.62 -32.88
N ALA A 728 -21.24 18.32 -33.91
CA ALA A 728 -22.60 18.14 -34.43
C ALA A 728 -22.75 17.00 -35.45
N ASN A 729 -21.66 16.36 -35.90
CA ASN A 729 -21.74 15.44 -37.05
C ASN A 729 -21.39 13.97 -36.81
N ASN A 730 -21.20 13.48 -35.58
CA ASN A 730 -21.07 12.04 -35.35
C ASN A 730 -21.71 11.58 -34.03
N LYS A 731 -23.04 11.44 -34.06
CA LYS A 731 -23.81 10.65 -33.09
C LYS A 731 -24.55 9.54 -33.83
N ILE A 732 -23.92 8.37 -33.95
CA ILE A 732 -24.61 7.09 -33.81
C ILE A 732 -23.61 6.15 -33.12
N LEU A 733 -23.83 5.88 -31.84
CA LEU A 733 -23.62 4.58 -31.18
C LEU A 733 -24.15 4.73 -29.74
N GLN A 734 -25.19 3.96 -29.45
CA GLN A 734 -25.93 3.93 -28.19
C GLN A 734 -25.03 3.41 -27.05
N PHE A 735 -25.01 4.11 -25.90
CA PHE A 735 -24.57 3.53 -24.63
C PHE A 735 -25.82 3.06 -23.87
N GLY A 736 -26.09 1.76 -23.90
CA GLY A 736 -26.92 1.11 -22.89
C GLY A 736 -26.07 0.84 -21.64
N GLU A 737 -26.59 1.13 -20.46
CA GLU A 737 -25.99 0.68 -19.20
C GLU A 737 -25.96 -0.86 -19.20
N SER A 738 -24.78 -1.47 -19.35
CA SER A 738 -24.64 -2.93 -19.26
C SER A 738 -24.65 -3.36 -17.79
N MET A 739 -25.63 -4.18 -17.41
CA MET A 739 -25.67 -4.86 -16.11
C MET A 739 -24.37 -5.65 -15.87
N LYS A 740 -23.79 -5.57 -14.67
CA LYS A 740 -22.57 -6.32 -14.30
C LYS A 740 -22.85 -7.84 -14.36
N PRO A 741 -21.91 -8.67 -14.84
CA PRO A 741 -22.02 -10.13 -14.77
C PRO A 741 -22.16 -10.62 -13.33
N ARG A 742 -22.90 -11.69 -13.10
CA ARG A 742 -23.18 -12.25 -11.77
C ARG A 742 -22.38 -13.52 -11.52
N VAL A 743 -21.66 -13.59 -10.41
CA VAL A 743 -20.85 -14.74 -10.03
C VAL A 743 -21.38 -15.36 -8.74
N TYR A 744 -21.45 -16.69 -8.70
CA TYR A 744 -21.72 -17.42 -7.47
C TYR A 744 -20.45 -18.08 -6.93
N LEU A 745 -20.17 -17.84 -5.65
CA LEU A 745 -19.05 -18.41 -4.92
C LEU A 745 -19.56 -19.46 -3.93
N THR A 746 -19.14 -20.71 -4.09
CA THR A 746 -19.62 -21.83 -3.26
C THR A 746 -19.07 -21.81 -1.83
N ARG A 747 -17.96 -21.08 -1.58
CA ARG A 747 -17.30 -21.01 -0.27
C ARG A 747 -16.80 -19.60 0.07
N PRO A 748 -17.21 -18.98 1.19
CA PRO A 748 -16.78 -17.64 1.57
C PRO A 748 -15.37 -17.60 2.19
N ASP A 749 -14.80 -18.74 2.56
CA ASP A 749 -13.50 -18.86 3.23
C ASP A 749 -12.32 -19.07 2.27
N VAL A 750 -12.55 -18.90 0.95
CA VAL A 750 -11.45 -18.79 -0.03
C VAL A 750 -10.64 -17.52 0.21
N ALA A 751 -9.36 -17.54 -0.16
CA ALA A 751 -8.49 -16.39 0.07
C ALA A 751 -9.03 -15.13 -0.63
N ARG A 752 -9.02 -14.01 0.10
CA ARG A 752 -9.71 -12.76 -0.29
C ARG A 752 -9.23 -12.18 -1.61
N THR A 753 -7.98 -12.44 -2.01
CA THR A 753 -7.38 -11.99 -3.26
C THR A 753 -8.21 -12.35 -4.49
N GLY A 754 -8.84 -13.53 -4.55
CA GLY A 754 -9.72 -13.90 -5.65
C GLY A 754 -11.11 -13.26 -5.56
N ILE A 755 -11.65 -13.14 -4.34
CA ILE A 755 -12.95 -12.50 -4.07
C ILE A 755 -12.92 -11.03 -4.52
N GLU A 756 -11.89 -10.30 -4.10
CA GLU A 756 -11.73 -8.86 -4.39
C GLU A 756 -11.66 -8.61 -5.90
N LEU A 757 -10.95 -9.45 -6.66
CA LEU A 757 -10.89 -9.37 -8.13
C LEU A 757 -12.27 -9.52 -8.79
N ILE A 758 -13.13 -10.38 -8.25
CA ILE A 758 -14.47 -10.60 -8.81
C ILE A 758 -15.41 -9.47 -8.42
N GLU A 759 -15.38 -9.00 -7.16
CA GLU A 759 -16.24 -7.91 -6.67
C GLU A 759 -16.03 -6.59 -7.43
N ASP A 760 -14.82 -6.33 -7.93
CA ASP A 760 -14.51 -5.14 -8.72
C ASP A 760 -15.33 -5.07 -10.02
N GLU A 761 -15.46 -6.20 -10.72
CA GLU A 761 -16.01 -6.26 -12.08
C GLU A 761 -17.39 -6.91 -12.17
N CYS A 762 -17.76 -7.73 -11.18
CA CYS A 762 -18.95 -8.57 -11.18
C CYS A 762 -19.79 -8.37 -9.92
N GLU A 763 -21.06 -8.74 -9.98
CA GLU A 763 -21.91 -8.92 -8.80
C GLU A 763 -21.65 -10.30 -8.18
N LEU A 764 -21.00 -10.32 -7.02
CA LEU A 764 -20.69 -11.57 -6.32
C LEU A 764 -21.76 -11.91 -5.28
N THR A 765 -22.24 -13.15 -5.32
CA THR A 765 -23.04 -13.76 -4.25
C THR A 765 -22.35 -15.01 -3.75
N SER A 766 -22.33 -15.25 -2.45
CA SER A 766 -21.65 -16.41 -1.87
C SER A 766 -22.54 -17.22 -0.94
N TRP A 767 -22.18 -18.48 -0.75
CA TRP A 767 -22.62 -19.24 0.42
C TRP A 767 -22.20 -18.53 1.72
N SER A 768 -22.98 -18.67 2.79
CA SER A 768 -22.80 -17.91 4.04
C SER A 768 -21.94 -18.62 5.09
N GLN A 769 -21.65 -19.91 4.92
CA GLN A 769 -20.89 -20.72 5.87
C GLN A 769 -19.59 -21.22 5.23
N SER A 770 -18.57 -21.46 6.05
CA SER A 770 -17.30 -22.06 5.61
C SER A 770 -17.40 -23.56 5.30
N SER A 771 -18.56 -24.18 5.53
CA SER A 771 -18.85 -25.56 5.14
C SER A 771 -19.12 -25.66 3.63
N PRO A 772 -18.92 -26.83 2.99
CA PRO A 772 -19.36 -27.07 1.62
C PRO A 772 -20.84 -26.70 1.47
N VAL A 773 -21.19 -26.04 0.36
CA VAL A 773 -22.58 -25.64 0.09
C VAL A 773 -23.47 -26.88 -0.06
N PRO A 774 -24.59 -26.98 0.68
CA PRO A 774 -25.53 -28.09 0.49
C PRO A 774 -26.07 -28.13 -0.94
N ARG A 775 -26.34 -29.34 -1.45
CA ARG A 775 -26.78 -29.53 -2.85
C ARG A 775 -27.97 -28.65 -3.22
N ASP A 776 -29.03 -28.66 -2.43
CA ASP A 776 -30.23 -27.87 -2.69
C ASP A 776 -29.96 -26.35 -2.70
N GLU A 777 -29.01 -25.88 -1.89
CA GLU A 777 -28.60 -24.46 -1.88
C GLU A 777 -27.78 -24.10 -3.11
N LEU A 778 -26.90 -24.99 -3.57
CA LEU A 778 -26.16 -24.80 -4.82
C LEU A 778 -27.14 -24.67 -6.00
N LEU A 779 -28.10 -25.59 -6.10
CA LEU A 779 -29.12 -25.58 -7.16
C LEU A 779 -29.99 -24.32 -7.13
N ARG A 780 -30.33 -23.80 -5.93
CA ARG A 780 -31.08 -22.54 -5.78
C ARG A 780 -30.28 -21.31 -6.19
N ASN A 781 -29.03 -21.21 -5.73
CA ASN A 781 -28.26 -19.97 -5.83
C ASN A 781 -27.50 -19.81 -7.15
N ILE A 782 -27.31 -20.90 -7.91
CA ILE A 782 -26.69 -20.85 -9.23
C ILE A 782 -27.60 -20.25 -10.32
N VAL A 783 -28.92 -20.22 -10.08
CA VAL A 783 -29.91 -19.79 -11.07
C VAL A 783 -29.62 -18.38 -11.57
N GLY A 784 -29.44 -18.24 -12.88
CA GLY A 784 -29.24 -16.95 -13.53
C GLY A 784 -27.86 -16.33 -13.33
N LYS A 785 -26.86 -17.09 -12.84
CA LYS A 785 -25.48 -16.61 -12.72
C LYS A 785 -24.75 -16.74 -14.06
N ASP A 786 -23.81 -15.82 -14.28
CA ASP A 786 -22.96 -15.79 -15.47
C ASP A 786 -21.68 -16.61 -15.27
N ALA A 787 -21.22 -16.76 -14.02
CA ALA A 787 -20.10 -17.65 -13.68
C ALA A 787 -20.24 -18.32 -12.31
N LEU A 788 -19.54 -19.44 -12.15
CA LEU A 788 -19.41 -20.20 -10.91
C LEU A 788 -17.95 -20.27 -10.46
N PHE A 789 -17.68 -19.82 -9.24
CA PHE A 789 -16.45 -20.10 -8.50
C PHE A 789 -16.73 -21.27 -7.56
N CYS A 790 -16.19 -22.44 -7.89
CA CYS A 790 -16.34 -23.64 -7.08
C CYS A 790 -15.01 -24.14 -6.51
N THR A 791 -15.09 -25.14 -5.64
CA THR A 791 -13.97 -25.83 -5.00
C THR A 791 -14.09 -27.33 -5.23
N LEU A 792 -13.04 -28.10 -4.90
CA LEU A 792 -12.99 -29.54 -5.16
C LEU A 792 -14.11 -30.37 -4.49
N SER A 793 -14.75 -29.83 -3.45
CA SER A 793 -15.86 -30.49 -2.76
C SER A 793 -17.21 -30.35 -3.47
N ASP A 794 -17.31 -29.48 -4.48
CA ASP A 794 -18.57 -29.15 -5.13
C ASP A 794 -18.77 -30.00 -6.39
N LYS A 795 -19.75 -30.91 -6.39
CA LYS A 795 -20.05 -31.70 -7.59
C LYS A 795 -20.83 -30.88 -8.61
N ILE A 796 -20.22 -30.56 -9.76
CA ILE A 796 -20.81 -29.78 -10.85
C ILE A 796 -21.15 -30.73 -12.01
N ASP A 797 -22.35 -31.29 -11.98
CA ASP A 797 -22.88 -32.23 -12.99
C ASP A 797 -24.05 -31.60 -13.77
N ALA A 798 -24.65 -32.36 -14.69
CA ALA A 798 -25.71 -31.90 -15.57
C ALA A 798 -26.87 -31.19 -14.84
N GLU A 799 -27.26 -31.66 -13.65
CA GLU A 799 -28.34 -31.05 -12.86
C GLU A 799 -27.99 -29.63 -12.39
N VAL A 800 -26.75 -29.39 -11.92
CA VAL A 800 -26.30 -28.03 -11.56
C VAL A 800 -26.30 -27.13 -12.78
N LEU A 801 -25.82 -27.65 -13.92
CA LEU A 801 -25.76 -26.92 -15.18
C LEU A 801 -27.16 -26.61 -15.74
N ASP A 802 -28.15 -27.48 -15.51
CA ASP A 802 -29.56 -27.27 -15.87
C ASP A 802 -30.17 -26.15 -15.05
N HIS A 803 -29.94 -26.16 -13.73
CA HIS A 803 -30.43 -25.11 -12.84
C HIS A 803 -29.75 -23.75 -13.06
N ALA A 804 -28.47 -23.74 -13.43
CA ALA A 804 -27.76 -22.50 -13.76
C ALA A 804 -28.43 -21.77 -14.94
N GLY A 805 -28.93 -22.53 -15.91
CA GLY A 805 -29.58 -22.04 -17.11
C GLY A 805 -28.61 -21.49 -18.15
N PRO A 806 -29.13 -20.91 -19.26
CA PRO A 806 -28.33 -20.55 -20.43
C PRO A 806 -27.39 -19.34 -20.22
N ASN A 807 -27.46 -18.66 -19.07
CA ASN A 807 -26.61 -17.50 -18.79
C ASN A 807 -25.21 -17.89 -18.31
N LEU A 808 -25.04 -19.12 -17.80
CA LEU A 808 -23.76 -19.55 -17.26
C LEU A 808 -22.75 -19.71 -18.40
N LYS A 809 -21.67 -18.94 -18.35
CA LYS A 809 -20.60 -18.92 -19.36
C LYS A 809 -19.31 -19.57 -18.87
N VAL A 810 -19.10 -19.57 -17.56
CA VAL A 810 -17.83 -19.98 -16.96
C VAL A 810 -18.04 -20.79 -15.68
N VAL A 811 -17.32 -21.90 -15.55
CA VAL A 811 -17.12 -22.61 -14.28
C VAL A 811 -15.62 -22.63 -14.00
N ALA A 812 -15.17 -22.03 -12.91
CA ALA A 812 -13.77 -22.10 -12.50
C ALA A 812 -13.65 -22.72 -11.12
N THR A 813 -12.70 -23.64 -10.98
CA THR A 813 -12.45 -24.36 -9.74
C THR A 813 -11.12 -23.99 -9.11
N MET A 814 -11.12 -23.77 -7.79
CA MET A 814 -9.92 -23.61 -6.98
C MET A 814 -9.30 -24.99 -6.68
N SER A 815 -8.86 -25.69 -7.72
CA SER A 815 -8.25 -27.02 -7.64
C SER A 815 -7.46 -27.37 -8.91
N VAL A 816 -6.49 -28.30 -8.76
CA VAL A 816 -5.80 -28.93 -9.90
C VAL A 816 -6.61 -30.09 -10.48
N GLY A 817 -7.29 -30.86 -9.62
CA GLY A 817 -8.29 -31.83 -10.07
C GLY A 817 -9.54 -31.13 -10.56
N TYR A 818 -10.24 -31.75 -11.50
CA TYR A 818 -11.48 -31.27 -12.10
C TYR A 818 -12.50 -32.41 -12.31
N GLU A 819 -12.30 -33.55 -11.63
CA GLU A 819 -13.11 -34.77 -11.68
C GLU A 819 -14.51 -34.56 -11.09
N HIS A 820 -14.65 -33.55 -10.23
CA HIS A 820 -15.92 -33.08 -9.69
C HIS A 820 -16.74 -32.24 -10.69
N ILE A 821 -16.21 -31.96 -11.89
CA ILE A 821 -16.88 -31.18 -12.94
C ILE A 821 -17.15 -32.08 -14.15
N ASP A 822 -18.40 -32.10 -14.63
CA ASP A 822 -18.76 -32.75 -15.90
C ASP A 822 -18.29 -31.91 -17.09
N ILE A 823 -17.03 -32.14 -17.48
CA ILE A 823 -16.37 -31.43 -18.58
C ILE A 823 -17.11 -31.60 -19.90
N ALA A 824 -17.64 -32.80 -20.16
CA ALA A 824 -18.34 -33.10 -21.41
C ALA A 824 -19.63 -32.29 -21.54
N GLU A 825 -20.40 -32.19 -20.45
CA GLU A 825 -21.65 -31.42 -20.44
C GLU A 825 -21.40 -29.91 -20.47
N CYS A 826 -20.38 -29.41 -19.75
CA CYS A 826 -19.94 -28.01 -19.85
C CYS A 826 -19.58 -27.64 -21.30
N LYS A 827 -18.79 -28.49 -21.98
CA LYS A 827 -18.37 -28.25 -23.37
C LYS A 827 -19.53 -28.25 -24.35
N LYS A 828 -20.49 -29.17 -24.19
CA LYS A 828 -21.73 -29.24 -24.98
C LYS A 828 -22.56 -27.95 -24.86
N ARG A 829 -22.51 -27.27 -23.72
CA ARG A 829 -23.22 -26.01 -23.43
C ARG A 829 -22.42 -24.76 -23.75
N GLY A 830 -21.17 -24.89 -24.24
CA GLY A 830 -20.29 -23.76 -24.49
C GLY A 830 -19.78 -23.07 -23.22
N ILE A 831 -19.84 -23.75 -22.08
CA ILE A 831 -19.36 -23.26 -20.79
C ILE A 831 -17.85 -23.50 -20.72
N ARG A 832 -17.09 -22.43 -20.49
CA ARG A 832 -15.63 -22.48 -20.41
C ARG A 832 -15.20 -22.89 -19.00
N ILE A 833 -14.11 -23.64 -18.88
CA ILE A 833 -13.73 -24.29 -17.62
C ILE A 833 -12.33 -23.87 -17.20
N GLY A 834 -12.22 -23.22 -16.05
CA GLY A 834 -10.95 -22.77 -15.47
C GLY A 834 -10.49 -23.63 -14.30
N TYR A 835 -9.19 -23.83 -14.15
CA TYR A 835 -8.59 -24.57 -13.02
C TYR A 835 -7.24 -23.94 -12.59
N THR A 836 -6.56 -24.51 -11.59
CA THR A 836 -5.34 -23.89 -10.99
C THR A 836 -4.09 -24.80 -11.09
N PRO A 837 -3.57 -25.12 -12.29
CA PRO A 837 -2.35 -25.90 -12.42
C PRO A 837 -1.13 -25.15 -11.85
N ASP A 838 -0.08 -25.93 -11.56
CA ASP A 838 1.29 -25.49 -11.28
C ASP A 838 1.52 -24.76 -9.94
N CYS A 839 0.61 -23.91 -9.48
CA CYS A 839 0.77 -23.06 -8.30
C CYS A 839 0.92 -23.82 -6.98
N LEU A 840 0.50 -25.10 -6.92
CA LEU A 840 0.60 -25.94 -5.72
C LEU A 840 1.73 -26.99 -5.76
N THR A 841 2.51 -27.02 -6.86
CA THR A 841 3.46 -28.12 -7.11
C THR A 841 4.48 -28.26 -5.99
N ASP A 842 5.08 -27.15 -5.55
CA ASP A 842 6.06 -27.13 -4.46
C ASP A 842 5.44 -27.52 -3.12
N ALA A 843 4.29 -26.93 -2.77
CA ALA A 843 3.59 -27.22 -1.52
C ALA A 843 3.22 -28.71 -1.39
N THR A 844 2.71 -29.32 -2.46
CA THR A 844 2.38 -30.75 -2.46
C THR A 844 3.62 -31.64 -2.44
N ALA A 845 4.70 -31.27 -3.13
CA ALA A 845 5.95 -32.02 -3.07
C ALA A 845 6.56 -31.97 -1.66
N GLU A 846 6.53 -30.82 -1.00
CA GLU A 846 6.99 -30.65 0.39
C GLU A 846 6.19 -31.50 1.37
N LEU A 847 4.85 -31.44 1.28
CA LEU A 847 4.01 -32.30 2.12
C LEU A 847 4.26 -33.78 1.84
N THR A 848 4.46 -34.18 0.58
CA THR A 848 4.74 -35.58 0.23
C THR A 848 6.00 -36.08 0.92
N ILE A 849 7.07 -35.28 0.97
CA ILE A 849 8.31 -35.61 1.70
C ILE A 849 8.06 -35.62 3.21
N ALA A 850 7.30 -34.66 3.74
CA ALA A 850 6.95 -34.63 5.16
C ALA A 850 6.15 -35.88 5.58
N LEU A 851 5.15 -36.29 4.79
CA LEU A 851 4.34 -37.48 5.00
C LEU A 851 5.19 -38.76 4.88
N LEU A 852 6.05 -38.84 3.87
CA LEU A 852 7.01 -39.94 3.73
C LEU A 852 7.88 -40.09 4.98
N LEU A 853 8.46 -38.99 5.48
CA LEU A 853 9.29 -38.98 6.68
C LEU A 853 8.49 -39.33 7.94
N ALA A 854 7.29 -38.75 8.10
CA ALA A 854 6.40 -39.03 9.22
C ALA A 854 6.04 -40.52 9.30
N THR A 855 5.70 -41.13 8.16
CA THR A 855 5.34 -42.54 8.06
C THR A 855 6.56 -43.43 8.28
N THR A 856 7.64 -43.22 7.54
CA THR A 856 8.83 -44.11 7.61
C THR A 856 9.54 -44.04 8.96
N ARG A 857 9.52 -42.88 9.62
CA ARG A 857 10.14 -42.65 10.94
C ARG A 857 9.17 -42.79 12.11
N ARG A 858 7.92 -43.20 11.86
CA ARG A 858 6.89 -43.42 12.88
C ARG A 858 6.65 -42.21 13.78
N LEU A 859 6.76 -40.99 13.22
CA LEU A 859 6.78 -39.76 14.02
C LEU A 859 5.48 -39.53 14.79
N ILE A 860 4.34 -39.77 14.16
CA ILE A 860 3.02 -39.53 14.77
C ILE A 860 2.72 -40.56 15.86
N GLU A 861 3.05 -41.82 15.61
CA GLU A 861 2.98 -42.89 16.62
C GLU A 861 3.89 -42.56 17.81
N ALA A 862 5.14 -42.16 17.55
CA ALA A 862 6.09 -41.79 18.61
C ALA A 862 5.60 -40.61 19.44
N ASN A 863 5.05 -39.58 18.79
CA ASN A 863 4.46 -38.46 19.50
C ASN A 863 3.26 -38.89 20.36
N LYS A 864 2.42 -39.81 19.86
CA LYS A 864 1.27 -40.33 20.61
C LYS A 864 1.72 -41.06 21.88
N GLU A 865 2.73 -41.93 21.78
CA GLU A 865 3.27 -42.68 22.94
C GLU A 865 3.82 -41.75 24.04
N VAL A 866 4.38 -40.60 23.68
CA VAL A 866 4.80 -39.57 24.65
C VAL A 866 3.59 -39.01 25.41
N HIS A 867 2.49 -38.72 24.73
CA HIS A 867 1.29 -38.17 25.36
C HIS A 867 0.46 -39.20 26.12
N THR A 868 0.50 -40.47 25.74
CA THR A 868 -0.26 -41.55 26.39
C THR A 868 0.52 -42.26 27.49
N GLY A 869 1.76 -41.83 27.77
CA GLY A 869 2.61 -42.43 28.80
C GLY A 869 3.21 -43.79 28.41
N GLY A 870 3.20 -44.14 27.12
CA GLY A 870 3.86 -45.34 26.62
C GLY A 870 5.39 -45.23 26.54
N TRP A 871 5.91 -44.00 26.59
CA TRP A 871 7.34 -43.77 26.75
C TRP A 871 7.80 -44.00 28.21
N SER A 872 8.40 -45.16 28.45
CA SER A 872 8.97 -45.54 29.75
C SER A 872 10.46 -45.18 29.87
N SER A 873 11.29 -45.73 28.99
CA SER A 873 12.73 -45.45 28.92
C SER A 873 13.23 -45.54 27.47
N TRP A 874 14.45 -45.07 27.22
CA TRP A 874 15.07 -45.23 25.90
C TRP A 874 15.40 -46.71 25.65
N SER A 875 14.87 -47.28 24.55
CA SER A 875 15.10 -48.67 24.14
C SER A 875 15.67 -48.71 22.72
N PRO A 876 16.78 -49.46 22.46
CA PRO A 876 17.52 -49.39 21.20
C PRO A 876 16.72 -49.67 19.92
N GLY A 877 15.72 -50.55 19.98
CA GLY A 877 14.90 -50.95 18.83
C GLY A 877 13.48 -50.40 18.85
N TRP A 878 13.07 -49.74 19.93
CA TRP A 878 11.71 -49.25 20.08
C TRP A 878 11.48 -48.06 19.15
N MET A 879 10.39 -48.12 18.38
CA MET A 879 10.00 -47.09 17.41
C MET A 879 11.00 -46.83 16.27
N CYS A 880 11.92 -47.77 15.99
CA CYS A 880 12.83 -47.64 14.85
C CYS A 880 12.07 -47.69 13.51
N GLY A 881 12.35 -46.68 12.68
CA GLY A 881 11.82 -46.51 11.33
C GLY A 881 12.81 -46.90 10.24
N GLN A 882 12.33 -46.98 8.99
CA GLN A 882 13.19 -47.27 7.84
C GLN A 882 13.85 -45.97 7.33
N SER A 883 15.10 -46.08 6.89
CA SER A 883 15.86 -44.96 6.32
C SER A 883 15.63 -44.87 4.80
N ILE A 884 15.55 -43.64 4.27
CA ILE A 884 15.53 -43.37 2.83
C ILE A 884 16.93 -43.58 2.22
N LYS A 885 17.98 -43.34 3.01
CA LYS A 885 19.36 -43.58 2.59
C LYS A 885 19.54 -45.03 2.14
N ASP A 886 20.19 -45.22 1.00
CA ASP A 886 20.53 -46.52 0.41
C ASP A 886 19.30 -47.38 -0.03
N SER A 887 18.11 -46.77 -0.09
CA SER A 887 16.85 -47.42 -0.52
C SER A 887 16.53 -47.25 -2.01
N THR A 888 15.53 -47.97 -2.51
CA THR A 888 14.91 -47.74 -3.82
C THR A 888 13.59 -46.99 -3.65
N VAL A 889 13.48 -45.81 -4.26
CA VAL A 889 12.25 -45.00 -4.27
C VAL A 889 11.61 -45.09 -5.65
N GLY A 890 10.36 -45.55 -5.68
CA GLY A 890 9.50 -45.60 -6.87
C GLY A 890 8.46 -44.49 -6.87
N ILE A 891 8.40 -43.71 -7.95
CA ILE A 891 7.38 -42.67 -8.16
C ILE A 891 6.41 -43.09 -9.27
N VAL A 892 5.14 -43.23 -8.95
CA VAL A 892 4.06 -43.52 -9.90
C VAL A 892 3.45 -42.20 -10.36
N GLY A 893 3.68 -41.85 -11.62
CA GLY A 893 3.28 -40.55 -12.21
C GLY A 893 4.37 -39.50 -12.16
N PHE A 894 5.29 -39.52 -13.14
CA PHE A 894 6.42 -38.58 -13.21
C PHE A 894 6.09 -37.23 -13.84
N GLY A 895 4.96 -36.65 -13.43
CA GLY A 895 4.52 -35.29 -13.78
C GLY A 895 5.24 -34.22 -12.96
N ARG A 896 4.71 -33.00 -12.95
CA ARG A 896 5.32 -31.85 -12.25
C ARG A 896 5.58 -32.13 -10.76
N ILE A 897 4.57 -32.63 -10.04
CA ILE A 897 4.69 -32.98 -8.61
C ILE A 897 5.69 -34.12 -8.42
N GLY A 898 5.58 -35.20 -9.20
CA GLY A 898 6.51 -36.34 -9.12
C GLY A 898 7.97 -35.93 -9.35
N GLN A 899 8.22 -35.00 -10.28
CA GLN A 899 9.56 -34.46 -10.52
C GLN A 899 10.06 -33.59 -9.35
N GLU A 900 9.22 -32.79 -8.73
CA GLU A 900 9.61 -31.98 -7.56
C GLU A 900 9.85 -32.83 -6.31
N VAL A 901 9.07 -33.90 -6.12
CA VAL A 901 9.32 -34.92 -5.09
C VAL A 901 10.67 -35.60 -5.34
N ALA A 902 10.94 -36.00 -6.58
CA ALA A 902 12.20 -36.60 -7.00
C ALA A 902 13.42 -35.70 -6.70
N LYS A 903 13.34 -34.40 -7.00
CA LYS A 903 14.41 -33.44 -6.68
C LYS A 903 14.66 -33.34 -5.18
N ARG A 904 13.60 -33.31 -4.37
CA ARG A 904 13.68 -33.17 -2.91
C ARG A 904 14.15 -34.44 -2.21
N ILE A 905 14.05 -35.61 -2.84
CA ILE A 905 14.49 -36.87 -2.23
C ILE A 905 15.99 -37.16 -2.45
N ILE A 906 16.62 -36.57 -3.47
CA ILE A 906 18.06 -36.76 -3.77
C ILE A 906 18.97 -36.51 -2.55
N PRO A 907 18.82 -35.44 -1.76
CA PRO A 907 19.67 -35.18 -0.60
C PRO A 907 19.62 -36.28 0.48
N PHE A 908 18.56 -37.11 0.49
CA PHE A 908 18.45 -38.26 1.40
C PHE A 908 19.28 -39.47 0.94
N ARG A 909 19.96 -39.38 -0.21
CA ARG A 909 20.87 -40.38 -0.77
C ARG A 909 20.21 -41.76 -0.98
N PRO A 910 19.10 -41.86 -1.72
CA PRO A 910 18.59 -43.17 -2.14
C PRO A 910 19.59 -43.86 -3.06
N LYS A 911 19.60 -45.19 -3.05
CA LYS A 911 20.41 -46.01 -3.96
C LYS A 911 19.89 -45.95 -5.39
N ARG A 912 18.57 -45.99 -5.56
CA ARG A 912 17.88 -45.93 -6.85
C ARG A 912 16.65 -45.04 -6.75
N LEU A 913 16.42 -44.25 -7.79
CA LEU A 913 15.19 -43.51 -8.00
C LEU A 913 14.58 -43.99 -9.31
N ILE A 914 13.44 -44.66 -9.23
CA ILE A 914 12.74 -45.22 -10.39
C ILE A 914 11.36 -44.59 -10.51
N PHE A 915 10.81 -44.55 -11.73
CA PHE A 915 9.47 -44.05 -11.93
C PHE A 915 8.74 -44.81 -13.03
N SER A 916 7.41 -44.83 -12.93
CA SER A 916 6.53 -45.35 -13.97
C SER A 916 5.60 -44.26 -14.47
N ASN A 917 5.52 -44.12 -15.80
CA ASN A 917 4.66 -43.17 -16.48
C ASN A 917 4.25 -43.73 -17.85
N ARG A 918 3.08 -43.33 -18.36
CA ARG A 918 2.60 -43.74 -19.69
C ARG A 918 3.47 -43.17 -20.82
N SER A 919 3.84 -41.91 -20.69
CA SER A 919 4.72 -41.19 -21.64
C SER A 919 6.19 -41.36 -21.25
N GLU A 920 7.08 -41.50 -22.22
CA GLU A 920 8.52 -41.41 -22.01
C GLU A 920 8.90 -40.03 -21.44
N ARG A 921 9.81 -40.01 -20.46
CA ARG A 921 10.29 -38.79 -19.78
C ARG A 921 11.82 -38.73 -19.74
N ALA A 922 12.46 -39.07 -20.86
CA ALA A 922 13.90 -39.27 -20.94
C ALA A 922 14.72 -38.05 -20.48
N ASP A 923 14.31 -36.84 -20.88
CA ASP A 923 15.05 -35.61 -20.58
C ASP A 923 14.90 -35.18 -19.11
N GLU A 924 13.70 -35.31 -18.54
CA GLU A 924 13.44 -35.02 -17.14
C GLU A 924 14.12 -36.05 -16.23
N ALA A 925 14.04 -37.33 -16.60
CA ALA A 925 14.67 -38.45 -15.90
C ALA A 925 16.19 -38.29 -15.81
N LYS A 926 16.85 -37.97 -16.94
CA LYS A 926 18.31 -37.79 -17.03
C LYS A 926 18.80 -36.65 -16.14
N ARG A 927 18.05 -35.55 -16.04
CA ARG A 927 18.41 -34.39 -15.21
C ARG A 927 18.46 -34.69 -13.71
N ILE A 928 17.64 -35.63 -13.25
CA ILE A 928 17.44 -35.94 -11.83
C ILE A 928 18.12 -37.28 -11.47
N GLY A 929 18.63 -38.02 -12.45
CA GLY A 929 19.18 -39.37 -12.26
C GLY A 929 18.11 -40.41 -11.95
N ALA A 930 16.86 -40.18 -12.36
CA ALA A 930 15.76 -41.13 -12.21
C ALA A 930 15.72 -42.09 -13.42
N GLN A 931 15.26 -43.32 -13.21
CA GLN A 931 15.16 -44.35 -14.25
C GLN A 931 13.70 -44.73 -14.51
N GLN A 932 13.28 -44.72 -15.76
CA GLN A 932 11.93 -45.19 -16.11
C GLN A 932 11.89 -46.72 -16.07
N CYS A 933 10.83 -47.29 -15.50
CA CYS A 933 10.56 -48.72 -15.51
C CYS A 933 9.05 -49.01 -15.71
N THR A 934 8.70 -50.27 -15.89
CA THR A 934 7.30 -50.71 -15.90
C THR A 934 6.69 -50.57 -14.51
N PHE A 935 5.36 -50.50 -14.44
CA PHE A 935 4.65 -50.39 -13.16
C PHE A 935 4.92 -51.60 -12.24
N ASP A 936 4.94 -52.81 -12.82
CA ASP A 936 5.23 -54.03 -12.07
C ASP A 936 6.66 -54.07 -11.52
N GLU A 937 7.65 -53.69 -12.32
CA GLU A 937 9.04 -53.55 -11.86
C GLU A 937 9.15 -52.52 -10.73
N LEU A 938 8.43 -51.39 -10.84
CA LEU A 938 8.42 -50.37 -9.81
C LEU A 938 7.93 -50.94 -8.47
N LEU A 939 6.82 -51.68 -8.47
CA LEU A 939 6.26 -52.28 -7.25
C LEU A 939 7.20 -53.30 -6.62
N GLN A 940 7.83 -54.15 -7.43
CA GLN A 940 8.75 -55.20 -6.97
C GLN A 940 10.06 -54.64 -6.42
N ASP A 941 10.62 -53.61 -7.05
CA ASP A 941 11.94 -53.07 -6.72
C ASP A 941 11.92 -52.02 -5.61
N SER A 942 10.80 -51.34 -5.37
CA SER A 942 10.74 -50.18 -4.49
C SER A 942 10.60 -50.53 -3.01
N ASP A 943 11.37 -49.83 -2.17
CA ASP A 943 11.17 -49.79 -0.72
C ASP A 943 10.16 -48.69 -0.34
N PHE A 944 10.05 -47.66 -1.17
CA PHE A 944 9.09 -46.56 -1.02
C PHE A 944 8.33 -46.38 -2.33
N VAL A 945 7.00 -46.50 -2.32
CA VAL A 945 6.15 -46.28 -3.49
C VAL A 945 5.35 -45.00 -3.27
N ILE A 946 5.54 -43.99 -4.12
CA ILE A 946 4.92 -42.67 -3.99
C ILE A 946 3.99 -42.41 -5.18
N LEU A 947 2.70 -42.20 -4.91
CA LEU A 947 1.68 -41.93 -5.92
C LEU A 947 1.52 -40.42 -6.13
N THR A 948 1.81 -39.96 -7.35
CA THR A 948 1.65 -38.55 -7.80
C THR A 948 0.93 -38.45 -9.16
N CYS A 949 0.34 -39.55 -9.63
CA CYS A 949 -0.41 -39.64 -10.88
C CYS A 949 -1.85 -39.09 -10.76
N ALA A 950 -2.43 -38.64 -11.87
CA ALA A 950 -3.82 -38.21 -11.91
C ALA A 950 -4.79 -39.39 -11.72
N ALA A 951 -5.97 -39.12 -11.13
CA ALA A 951 -7.07 -40.08 -11.15
C ALA A 951 -7.75 -40.05 -12.52
N THR A 952 -7.80 -41.22 -13.14
CA THR A 952 -8.46 -41.48 -14.41
C THR A 952 -9.24 -42.79 -14.26
N PRO A 953 -10.19 -43.09 -15.15
CA PRO A 953 -10.86 -44.40 -15.13
C PRO A 953 -9.87 -45.58 -15.11
N GLU A 954 -8.73 -45.45 -15.78
CA GLU A 954 -7.70 -46.50 -15.83
C GLU A 954 -6.75 -46.55 -14.62
N THR A 955 -6.66 -45.48 -13.83
CA THR A 955 -5.85 -45.46 -12.60
C THR A 955 -6.69 -45.66 -11.34
N LYS A 956 -8.01 -45.83 -11.47
CA LYS A 956 -8.88 -46.20 -10.36
C LYS A 956 -8.48 -47.57 -9.80
N ASN A 957 -8.33 -47.67 -8.48
CA ASN A 957 -7.85 -48.86 -7.79
C ASN A 957 -6.54 -49.41 -8.38
N LEU A 958 -5.66 -48.51 -8.83
CA LEU A 958 -4.32 -48.83 -9.32
C LEU A 958 -3.52 -49.62 -8.27
N ILE A 959 -3.70 -49.30 -6.99
CA ILE A 959 -3.24 -50.09 -5.86
C ILE A 959 -4.42 -50.90 -5.31
N ASN A 960 -4.43 -52.19 -5.59
CA ASN A 960 -5.38 -53.21 -5.14
C ASN A 960 -4.63 -54.44 -4.62
N GLU A 961 -5.35 -55.47 -4.15
CA GLU A 961 -4.80 -56.74 -3.65
C GLU A 961 -3.68 -57.31 -4.53
N THR A 962 -3.91 -57.41 -5.85
CA THR A 962 -2.93 -58.02 -6.78
C THR A 962 -1.65 -57.19 -6.88
N THR A 963 -1.75 -55.87 -6.84
CA THR A 963 -0.58 -54.98 -6.91
C THR A 963 0.13 -54.82 -5.56
N LEU A 964 -0.61 -54.84 -4.46
CA LEU A 964 -0.07 -54.85 -3.10
C LEU A 964 0.75 -56.13 -2.88
N GLU A 965 0.33 -57.26 -3.46
CA GLU A 965 1.09 -58.52 -3.38
C GLU A 965 2.44 -58.49 -4.11
N LYS A 966 2.59 -57.60 -5.09
CA LYS A 966 3.87 -57.40 -5.78
C LYS A 966 4.83 -56.53 -4.98
N MET A 967 4.35 -55.78 -3.99
CA MET A 967 5.19 -54.92 -3.17
C MET A 967 6.01 -55.73 -2.17
N LYS A 968 7.18 -55.22 -1.80
CA LYS A 968 7.98 -55.84 -0.74
C LYS A 968 7.28 -55.74 0.61
N SER A 969 7.53 -56.72 1.48
CA SER A 969 7.00 -56.69 2.85
C SER A 969 7.49 -55.52 3.71
N ASN A 970 8.66 -54.97 3.38
CA ASN A 970 9.18 -53.76 4.02
C ASN A 970 8.76 -52.46 3.31
N ALA A 971 7.93 -52.51 2.26
CA ALA A 971 7.60 -51.33 1.47
C ALA A 971 6.68 -50.36 2.22
N VAL A 972 6.88 -49.06 1.98
CA VAL A 972 6.01 -47.98 2.47
C VAL A 972 5.29 -47.31 1.29
N LEU A 973 3.97 -47.23 1.36
CA LEU A 973 3.12 -46.59 0.35
C LEU A 973 2.78 -45.16 0.76
N ILE A 974 3.01 -44.18 -0.11
CA ILE A 974 2.64 -42.78 0.10
C ILE A 974 1.68 -42.34 -1.00
N ASN A 975 0.53 -41.77 -0.63
CA ASN A 975 -0.44 -41.23 -1.57
C ASN A 975 -0.79 -39.78 -1.23
N THR A 976 -0.35 -38.86 -2.09
CA THR A 976 -0.70 -37.42 -2.06
C THR A 976 -1.44 -36.97 -3.33
N SER A 977 -1.97 -37.93 -4.08
CA SER A 977 -2.62 -37.69 -5.37
C SER A 977 -4.13 -37.77 -5.27
N ARG A 978 -4.72 -38.97 -5.34
CA ARG A 978 -6.18 -39.18 -5.18
C ARG A 978 -6.48 -40.45 -4.40
N GLY A 979 -7.48 -40.39 -3.52
CA GLY A 979 -7.90 -41.54 -2.71
C GLY A 979 -8.40 -42.72 -3.53
N THR A 980 -9.04 -42.46 -4.67
CA THR A 980 -9.58 -43.47 -5.60
C THR A 980 -8.53 -44.33 -6.30
N LEU A 981 -7.24 -44.00 -6.16
CA LEU A 981 -6.15 -44.81 -6.71
C LEU A 981 -5.89 -46.06 -5.87
N VAL A 982 -6.35 -46.09 -4.61
CA VAL A 982 -6.05 -47.15 -3.66
C VAL A 982 -7.35 -47.81 -3.20
N ASP A 983 -7.43 -49.13 -3.35
CA ASP A 983 -8.44 -49.92 -2.65
C ASP A 983 -8.08 -49.98 -1.16
N GLN A 984 -8.82 -49.20 -0.37
CA GLN A 984 -8.55 -49.03 1.05
C GLN A 984 -8.84 -50.28 1.88
N ASN A 985 -9.72 -51.17 1.41
CA ASN A 985 -10.02 -52.41 2.12
C ASN A 985 -8.85 -53.39 1.96
N ASP A 986 -8.35 -53.53 0.74
CA ASP A 986 -7.16 -54.34 0.48
C ASP A 986 -5.95 -53.78 1.23
N LEU A 987 -5.76 -52.46 1.19
CA LEU A 987 -4.68 -51.79 1.93
C LEU A 987 -4.77 -52.07 3.44
N TYR A 988 -5.97 -52.01 4.02
CA TYR A 988 -6.18 -52.31 5.44
C TYR A 988 -5.73 -53.73 5.78
N GLU A 989 -6.15 -54.74 5.02
CA GLU A 989 -5.78 -56.14 5.28
C GLU A 989 -4.27 -56.38 5.14
N PHE A 990 -3.62 -55.74 4.17
CA PHE A 990 -2.17 -55.82 4.01
C PHE A 990 -1.39 -55.13 5.14
N LEU A 991 -1.86 -53.97 5.61
CA LEU A 991 -1.23 -53.26 6.74
C LEU A 991 -1.43 -54.01 8.07
N LYS A 992 -2.64 -54.53 8.30
CA LYS A 992 -3.01 -55.30 9.49
C LYS A 992 -2.20 -56.60 9.60
N SER A 993 -2.00 -57.29 8.48
CA SER A 993 -1.18 -58.51 8.41
C SER A 993 0.32 -58.27 8.26
N ASN A 994 0.77 -57.00 8.27
CA ASN A 994 2.16 -56.60 8.04
C ASN A 994 2.77 -57.18 6.73
N ARG A 995 1.95 -57.37 5.70
CA ARG A 995 2.38 -57.77 4.36
C ARG A 995 3.00 -56.61 3.59
N ILE A 996 2.76 -55.38 4.02
CA ILE A 996 3.59 -54.20 3.74
C ILE A 996 3.84 -53.46 5.05
N ARG A 997 4.87 -52.60 5.08
CA ARG A 997 5.32 -51.98 6.33
C ARG A 997 4.36 -50.92 6.86
N ALA A 998 4.02 -49.94 6.03
CA ALA A 998 3.25 -48.77 6.45
C ALA A 998 2.64 -48.02 5.25
N ALA A 999 1.66 -47.17 5.51
CA ALA A 999 1.10 -46.25 4.53
C ALA A 999 0.98 -44.81 5.07
N GLY A 1000 1.17 -43.83 4.19
CA GLY A 1000 0.88 -42.41 4.45
C GLY A 1000 -0.10 -41.90 3.39
N LEU A 1001 -1.27 -41.46 3.81
CA LEU A 1001 -2.36 -41.04 2.92
C LEU A 1001 -2.74 -39.59 3.23
N ASP A 1002 -2.48 -38.67 2.30
CA ASP A 1002 -3.07 -37.32 2.38
C ASP A 1002 -4.50 -37.31 1.83
N VAL A 1003 -4.88 -38.33 1.08
CA VAL A 1003 -6.16 -38.43 0.37
C VAL A 1003 -6.80 -39.80 0.62
N THR A 1004 -8.12 -39.83 0.78
CA THR A 1004 -8.90 -41.04 1.03
C THR A 1004 -10.13 -41.12 0.15
N SER A 1005 -10.78 -42.29 0.08
CA SER A 1005 -12.05 -42.49 -0.61
C SER A 1005 -13.00 -43.33 0.25
N PRO A 1006 -14.13 -42.79 0.77
CA PRO A 1006 -14.59 -41.41 0.58
C PRO A 1006 -13.73 -40.38 1.34
N GLU A 1007 -13.97 -39.10 1.05
CA GLU A 1007 -13.36 -37.96 1.71
C GLU A 1007 -14.47 -37.01 2.20
N PRO A 1008 -14.59 -36.72 3.51
CA PRO A 1008 -13.74 -37.19 4.61
C PRO A 1008 -13.86 -38.69 4.89
N LEU A 1009 -12.81 -39.27 5.46
CA LEU A 1009 -12.84 -40.67 5.89
C LEU A 1009 -13.81 -40.84 7.08
N PRO A 1010 -14.70 -41.85 7.09
CA PRO A 1010 -15.59 -42.13 8.22
C PRO A 1010 -14.80 -42.43 9.50
N LEU A 1011 -15.32 -41.98 10.65
CA LEU A 1011 -14.67 -42.16 11.96
C LEU A 1011 -14.57 -43.62 12.40
N ASP A 1012 -15.44 -44.48 11.88
CA ASP A 1012 -15.45 -45.93 12.07
C ASP A 1012 -14.59 -46.69 11.05
N SER A 1013 -13.87 -45.98 10.17
CA SER A 1013 -12.98 -46.59 9.19
C SER A 1013 -11.90 -47.44 9.88
N PRO A 1014 -11.70 -48.70 9.46
CA PRO A 1014 -10.72 -49.58 10.09
C PRO A 1014 -9.27 -49.08 9.91
N LEU A 1015 -8.99 -48.26 8.88
CA LEU A 1015 -7.67 -47.66 8.69
C LEU A 1015 -7.24 -46.75 9.86
N LEU A 1016 -8.20 -46.12 10.56
CA LEU A 1016 -7.92 -45.27 11.72
C LEU A 1016 -7.47 -46.06 12.96
N THR A 1017 -7.64 -47.40 12.94
CA THR A 1017 -7.21 -48.28 14.03
C THR A 1017 -5.73 -48.68 13.93
N LEU A 1018 -5.11 -48.47 12.76
CA LEU A 1018 -3.75 -48.92 12.46
C LEU A 1018 -2.71 -47.89 12.90
N THR A 1019 -1.67 -48.33 13.61
CA THR A 1019 -0.53 -47.45 13.99
C THR A 1019 0.49 -47.26 12.88
N ASN A 1020 0.49 -48.16 11.88
CA ASN A 1020 1.32 -48.09 10.68
C ASN A 1020 0.61 -47.42 9.49
N CYS A 1021 -0.46 -46.66 9.73
CA CYS A 1021 -1.14 -45.84 8.72
C CYS A 1021 -1.25 -44.39 9.22
N ILE A 1022 -0.67 -43.44 8.49
CA ILE A 1022 -0.83 -42.00 8.76
C ILE A 1022 -1.82 -41.44 7.76
N ILE A 1023 -2.83 -40.72 8.24
CA ILE A 1023 -3.87 -40.11 7.41
C ILE A 1023 -3.91 -38.61 7.69
N LEU A 1024 -3.83 -37.79 6.64
CA LEU A 1024 -3.99 -36.35 6.68
C LEU A 1024 -5.30 -35.95 5.97
N PRO A 1025 -5.91 -34.81 6.31
CA PRO A 1025 -7.18 -34.38 5.72
C PRO A 1025 -6.97 -33.55 4.45
N HIS A 1026 -6.26 -34.10 3.46
CA HIS A 1026 -6.03 -33.51 2.14
C HIS A 1026 -5.43 -32.10 2.17
N ILE A 1027 -4.29 -32.00 2.85
CA ILE A 1027 -3.57 -30.73 3.07
C ILE A 1027 -2.45 -30.50 2.06
N GLY A 1028 -2.35 -31.30 0.98
CA GLY A 1028 -1.34 -31.18 -0.08
C GLY A 1028 -1.14 -29.77 -0.65
N SER A 1029 -2.19 -28.95 -0.67
CA SER A 1029 -2.13 -27.55 -1.13
C SER A 1029 -2.34 -26.52 -0.02
N ALA A 1030 -2.36 -26.94 1.25
CA ALA A 1030 -2.63 -26.08 2.40
C ALA A 1030 -1.40 -25.25 2.82
N ASP A 1031 -0.78 -24.59 1.84
CA ASP A 1031 0.20 -23.52 2.03
C ASP A 1031 -0.49 -22.16 1.79
N MET A 1032 -0.13 -21.14 2.58
CA MET A 1032 -0.82 -19.85 2.55
C MET A 1032 -0.64 -19.15 1.21
N ASP A 1033 0.59 -19.12 0.67
CA ASP A 1033 0.89 -18.47 -0.61
C ASP A 1033 0.21 -19.22 -1.77
N THR A 1034 0.24 -20.55 -1.72
CA THR A 1034 -0.46 -21.44 -2.66
C THR A 1034 -1.97 -21.19 -2.66
N ARG A 1035 -2.62 -21.13 -1.50
CA ARG A 1035 -4.08 -20.90 -1.42
C ARG A 1035 -4.48 -19.51 -1.91
N MET A 1036 -3.65 -18.49 -1.64
CA MET A 1036 -3.85 -17.14 -2.19
C MET A 1036 -3.77 -17.15 -3.72
N GLU A 1037 -2.75 -17.81 -4.28
CA GLU A 1037 -2.55 -17.88 -5.73
C GLU A 1037 -3.63 -18.70 -6.44
N MET A 1038 -4.06 -19.84 -5.86
CA MET A 1038 -5.18 -20.63 -6.38
C MET A 1038 -6.47 -19.79 -6.44
N SER A 1039 -6.77 -19.03 -5.38
CA SER A 1039 -7.93 -18.13 -5.37
C SER A 1039 -7.83 -17.05 -6.45
N ARG A 1040 -6.65 -16.44 -6.61
CA ARG A 1040 -6.36 -15.45 -7.63
C ARG A 1040 -6.53 -16.01 -9.05
N ILE A 1041 -5.95 -17.17 -9.35
CA ILE A 1041 -6.04 -17.80 -10.67
C ILE A 1041 -7.50 -18.15 -10.99
N THR A 1042 -8.24 -18.70 -10.03
CA THR A 1042 -9.66 -19.05 -10.22
C THR A 1042 -10.49 -17.82 -10.59
N ALA A 1043 -10.29 -16.71 -9.86
CA ALA A 1043 -10.94 -15.44 -10.17
C ALA A 1043 -10.54 -14.88 -11.54
N CYS A 1044 -9.25 -14.90 -11.88
CA CYS A 1044 -8.78 -14.47 -13.19
C CYS A 1044 -9.37 -15.30 -14.33
N ASN A 1045 -9.51 -16.63 -14.16
CA ASN A 1045 -10.16 -17.50 -15.13
C ASN A 1045 -11.64 -17.13 -15.32
N ILE A 1046 -12.37 -16.84 -14.24
CA ILE A 1046 -13.76 -16.37 -14.30
C ILE A 1046 -13.86 -15.09 -15.11
N LEU A 1047 -13.07 -14.07 -14.76
CA LEU A 1047 -13.10 -12.77 -15.42
C LEU A 1047 -12.71 -12.88 -16.90
N ALA A 1048 -11.68 -13.66 -17.22
CA ALA A 1048 -11.26 -13.91 -18.59
C ALA A 1048 -12.35 -14.63 -19.41
N GLY A 1049 -12.95 -15.66 -18.80
CA GLY A 1049 -14.05 -16.42 -19.36
C GLY A 1049 -15.25 -15.54 -19.72
N LEU A 1050 -15.67 -14.69 -18.78
CA LEU A 1050 -16.79 -13.75 -18.95
C LEU A 1050 -16.53 -12.70 -20.04
N LYS A 1051 -15.27 -12.28 -20.19
CA LYS A 1051 -14.81 -11.33 -21.23
C LYS A 1051 -14.58 -11.99 -22.60
N GLY A 1052 -14.67 -13.32 -22.70
CA GLY A 1052 -14.40 -14.03 -23.95
C GLY A 1052 -12.92 -14.05 -24.34
N VAL A 1053 -11.99 -13.77 -23.41
CA VAL A 1053 -10.54 -13.84 -23.64
C VAL A 1053 -9.97 -15.13 -23.04
N LYS A 1054 -8.77 -15.56 -23.47
CA LYS A 1054 -8.11 -16.79 -23.00
C LYS A 1054 -8.03 -16.84 -21.46
N MET A 1055 -8.29 -17.98 -20.82
CA MET A 1055 -8.10 -18.13 -19.37
C MET A 1055 -6.62 -18.41 -19.04
N ILE A 1056 -6.20 -18.18 -17.78
CA ILE A 1056 -4.84 -18.53 -17.32
C ILE A 1056 -4.60 -20.02 -17.51
N ALA A 1057 -5.61 -20.81 -17.14
CA ALA A 1057 -5.62 -22.24 -17.36
C ALA A 1057 -7.03 -22.70 -17.68
N GLU A 1058 -7.19 -23.26 -18.88
CA GLU A 1058 -8.46 -23.71 -19.47
C GLU A 1058 -8.36 -25.19 -19.83
N LEU A 1059 -9.47 -25.93 -19.71
CA LEU A 1059 -9.56 -27.36 -20.07
C LEU A 1059 -10.13 -27.58 -21.48
#